data_AF-A0A954M200-F1
#
_entry.id   AF-A0A954M200-F1
#
_cell.length_a   1.000
_cell.length_b   1.000
_cell.length_c   1.000
_cell.angle_alpha   90.00
_cell.angle_beta   90.00
_cell.angle_gamma   90.00
#
_symmetry.space_group_name_H-M   'P 1'
#
loop_
_entity.id
_entity.type
_entity.pdbx_description
1 polymer ?
#
loop_
_entity_poly.entity_id
_entity_poly.type
_entity_poly.pdbx_seq_one_letter_code
_entity_poly.pdbx_strand_id
1 'polypeptide(L)'
;NEIDNFVFSKLEQEGLAPSPEADRDTLIRRVSLDLTGLLPTPEEADAFANSTDPAAYEQLVDRLLDSKQYGEHWARYWLDLARYSDTNGYEKDRPRSIWPYRDWVISALNDDMPFDQFTIEQLAGDMLPNATTDQLVATGFHRNTMLNEEGGIDPLEYRFYAMVDRVATTGTVWLGLSTGCAQCHTHKYDPISHTEYYRLMALLNNADEVDQNVSSDAVDQERAELLDRISQLEAALPSHFPPDEGTEPEEERRQRHYVAKYNAWLTSQKEKAVSWTTIRPNALDTNLPRLELLDDGSILSSGDITKRDVFTLSFDLDGAPSPITALRLEVLPDDRLPAGGPGRAFYEGRKGDFFLSELTANVNSRPIEFTDPSHTYGKISIGSGSADAANVIDGEGSTGWSTSGHEGQANHLVLNLKEPLSTAGELRIEMVFERHFAASLGRFRFTVANAEKPVQAADVPVDVESLLTASPDDWTKEDHTRLRTSFNHIAPELADARAEIDKLREQLPSPPETMVMSEWPAGHVRETFRHHRGEYLSPREPVEPGVPAVFKNRNGSQPQNRLEFAQWLVSDDHPLTSRVTVNRAWQAFFGIGLVESSGDFGTQSEPPSHPDLLDWLAREFVEGGWSLKRLHRLIVMSATYRQSSHASPDLMARDPRNRLLDRGPRVRLRAETIRDVMLQASGLLSPKMFGPSVYPPQPSSVTALAYGNTEWNVSEGEDRYRRSLYTFSKRTAPFAAYATFDAPSGETCTSRRDRSNTPLQSLTLLNSEMYLEMSRALAELSYRQHAVLPQDCLTNIFRRVLTRPPTEDELNALLDYQQTQLARLNEGELSPDDISGQENTSADLASWMMVARVVMNLDEAITKP
;
A
#
# COMPACT_ATOMS: atom_id res chain seq x y z
N ASN A 1 -34.18 21.11 9.69
CA ASN A 1 -33.37 19.97 9.28
C ASN A 1 -34.28 18.75 9.38
N GLU A 2 -34.48 17.99 8.30
CA GLU A 2 -35.51 16.93 8.26
C GLU A 2 -35.18 15.72 9.15
N ILE A 3 -33.89 15.51 9.50
CA ILE A 3 -33.48 14.47 10.47
C ILE A 3 -34.30 14.60 11.77
N ASP A 4 -34.45 15.84 12.25
CA ASP A 4 -35.13 16.13 13.51
C ASP A 4 -36.60 15.70 13.47
N ASN A 5 -37.27 15.82 12.32
CA ASN A 5 -38.68 15.46 12.18
C ASN A 5 -38.89 13.94 12.33
N PHE A 6 -38.01 13.13 11.73
CA PHE A 6 -38.09 11.66 11.88
C PHE A 6 -37.82 11.21 13.32
N VAL A 7 -36.79 11.78 13.95
CA VAL A 7 -36.41 11.41 15.32
C VAL A 7 -37.47 11.86 16.31
N PHE A 8 -37.94 13.11 16.24
CA PHE A 8 -38.94 13.63 17.17
C PHE A 8 -40.28 12.94 17.02
N SER A 9 -40.68 12.56 15.80
CA SER A 9 -41.88 11.75 15.60
C SER A 9 -41.77 10.39 16.31
N LYS A 10 -40.58 9.74 16.25
CA LYS A 10 -40.34 8.49 16.96
C LYS A 10 -40.35 8.69 18.48
N LEU A 11 -39.72 9.74 19.00
CA LEU A 11 -39.73 10.05 20.44
C LEU A 11 -41.15 10.31 20.95
N GLU A 12 -41.98 11.05 20.19
CA GLU A 12 -43.38 11.30 20.53
C GLU A 12 -44.19 10.01 20.63
N GLN A 13 -43.99 9.06 19.71
CA GLN A 13 -44.62 7.73 19.75
C GLN A 13 -44.21 6.92 20.99
N GLU A 14 -42.97 7.07 21.46
CA GLU A 14 -42.45 6.40 22.67
C GLU A 14 -42.76 7.18 23.96
N GLY A 15 -43.46 8.32 23.87
CA GLY A 15 -43.77 9.19 25.02
C GLY A 15 -42.53 9.81 25.65
N LEU A 16 -41.51 10.09 24.85
CA LEU A 16 -40.26 10.74 25.24
C LEU A 16 -40.16 12.14 24.61
N ALA A 17 -39.32 12.99 25.20
CA ALA A 17 -38.96 14.29 24.65
C ALA A 17 -37.45 14.33 24.41
N PRO A 18 -36.98 15.09 23.40
CA PRO A 18 -35.55 15.27 23.20
C PRO A 18 -34.90 15.98 24.38
N SER A 19 -33.64 15.64 24.67
CA SER A 19 -32.81 16.33 25.63
C SER A 19 -32.54 17.78 25.18
N PRO A 20 -32.28 18.72 26.11
CA PRO A 20 -31.89 20.07 25.75
C PRO A 20 -30.61 20.07 24.92
N GLU A 21 -30.39 21.12 24.14
CA GLU A 21 -29.12 21.32 23.43
C GLU A 21 -27.95 21.36 24.43
N ALA A 22 -26.82 20.76 24.04
CA ALA A 22 -25.61 20.76 24.85
C ALA A 22 -25.05 22.20 25.00
N ASP A 23 -24.28 22.43 26.05
CA ASP A 23 -23.56 23.69 26.21
C ASP A 23 -22.52 23.90 25.09
N ARG A 24 -22.07 25.15 24.92
CA ARG A 24 -21.23 25.52 23.78
C ARG A 24 -19.85 24.85 23.81
N ASP A 25 -19.28 24.62 24.99
CA ASP A 25 -17.97 23.96 25.15
C ASP A 25 -18.08 22.49 24.72
N THR A 26 -19.15 21.81 25.15
CA THR A 26 -19.50 20.46 24.72
C THR A 26 -19.71 20.39 23.21
N LEU A 27 -20.45 21.32 22.62
CA LEU A 27 -20.76 21.33 21.18
C LEU A 27 -19.52 21.47 20.31
N ILE A 28 -18.63 22.45 20.60
CA ILE A 28 -17.40 22.63 19.81
C ILE A 28 -16.47 21.43 19.96
N ARG A 29 -16.34 20.88 21.18
CA ARG A 29 -15.54 19.68 21.42
C ARG A 29 -16.06 18.50 20.61
N ARG A 30 -17.36 18.22 20.68
CA ARG A 30 -17.99 17.08 19.98
C ARG A 30 -17.80 17.18 18.47
N VAL A 31 -18.12 18.32 17.88
CA VAL A 31 -18.09 18.49 16.41
C VAL A 31 -16.66 18.53 15.87
N SER A 32 -15.70 19.08 16.62
CA SER A 32 -14.27 19.04 16.24
C SER A 32 -13.75 17.61 16.27
N LEU A 33 -14.06 16.84 17.32
CA LEU A 33 -13.66 15.44 17.43
C LEU A 33 -14.28 14.57 16.32
N ASP A 34 -15.53 14.82 15.94
CA ASP A 34 -16.21 14.03 14.91
C ASP A 34 -15.83 14.41 13.47
N LEU A 35 -15.53 15.69 13.20
CA LEU A 35 -15.18 16.11 11.84
C LEU A 35 -13.67 16.02 11.57
N THR A 36 -12.83 16.40 12.53
CA THR A 36 -11.37 16.46 12.34
C THR A 36 -10.60 15.51 13.26
N GLY A 37 -11.21 14.96 14.31
CA GLY A 37 -10.53 14.09 15.27
C GLY A 37 -9.58 14.79 16.21
N LEU A 38 -9.59 16.12 16.22
CA LEU A 38 -8.72 16.95 17.02
C LEU A 38 -9.55 17.80 17.97
N LEU A 39 -8.91 18.23 19.05
CA LEU A 39 -9.50 19.20 19.96
C LEU A 39 -9.36 20.61 19.37
N PRO A 40 -10.37 21.49 19.55
CA PRO A 40 -10.21 22.91 19.23
C PRO A 40 -9.15 23.51 20.18
N THR A 41 -8.48 24.57 19.75
CA THR A 41 -7.63 25.32 20.69
C THR A 41 -8.49 26.05 21.73
N PRO A 42 -7.94 26.40 22.90
CA PRO A 42 -8.67 27.22 23.87
C PRO A 42 -9.25 28.51 23.25
N GLU A 43 -8.50 29.16 22.37
CA GLU A 43 -8.92 30.39 21.70
C GLU A 43 -10.11 30.16 20.74
N GLU A 44 -10.12 29.06 20.00
CA GLU A 44 -11.24 28.67 19.14
C GLU A 44 -12.49 28.34 19.95
N ALA A 45 -12.31 27.64 21.08
CA ALA A 45 -13.38 27.33 22.02
C ALA A 45 -13.99 28.60 22.61
N ASP A 46 -13.17 29.55 23.09
CA ASP A 46 -13.65 30.83 23.61
C ASP A 46 -14.36 31.66 22.54
N ALA A 47 -13.80 31.71 21.32
CA ALA A 47 -14.39 32.47 20.22
C ALA A 47 -15.78 31.93 19.88
N PHE A 48 -15.95 30.60 19.86
CA PHE A 48 -17.26 30.00 19.67
C PHE A 48 -18.16 30.20 20.89
N ALA A 49 -17.72 29.86 22.10
CA ALA A 49 -18.53 29.92 23.32
C ALA A 49 -19.07 31.33 23.60
N ASN A 50 -18.28 32.38 23.31
CA ASN A 50 -18.66 33.77 23.53
C ASN A 50 -19.35 34.43 22.32
N SER A 51 -19.48 33.74 21.18
CA SER A 51 -20.11 34.33 20.00
C SER A 51 -21.61 34.54 20.21
N THR A 52 -22.08 35.73 19.85
CA THR A 52 -23.50 36.10 19.81
C THR A 52 -24.12 35.96 18.42
N ASP A 53 -23.33 35.56 17.42
CA ASP A 53 -23.81 35.32 16.06
C ASP A 53 -24.65 34.04 16.01
N PRO A 54 -25.94 34.10 15.60
CA PRO A 54 -26.77 32.91 15.46
C PRO A 54 -26.21 31.89 14.44
N ALA A 55 -25.36 32.32 13.50
CA ALA A 55 -24.71 31.46 12.53
C ALA A 55 -23.37 30.86 13.02
N ALA A 56 -22.95 31.13 14.26
CA ALA A 56 -21.64 30.71 14.76
C ALA A 56 -21.38 29.20 14.68
N TYR A 57 -22.41 28.37 14.93
CA TYR A 57 -22.27 26.91 14.84
C TYR A 57 -22.15 26.45 13.39
N GLU A 58 -22.91 27.05 12.49
CA GLU A 58 -22.85 26.75 11.06
C GLU A 58 -21.47 27.09 10.48
N GLN A 59 -20.96 28.30 10.78
CA GLN A 59 -19.62 28.72 10.37
C GLN A 59 -18.52 27.83 10.94
N LEU A 60 -18.67 27.35 12.18
CA LEU A 60 -17.75 26.39 12.79
C LEU A 60 -17.75 25.07 12.02
N VAL A 61 -18.93 24.53 11.71
CA VAL A 61 -19.07 23.27 10.94
C VAL A 61 -18.43 23.41 9.56
N ASP A 62 -18.72 24.50 8.84
CA ASP A 62 -18.18 24.74 7.50
C ASP A 62 -16.65 24.82 7.53
N ARG A 63 -16.08 25.55 8.50
CA ARG A 63 -14.62 25.63 8.70
C ARG A 63 -13.97 24.28 8.99
N LEU A 64 -14.63 23.42 9.77
CA LEU A 64 -14.12 22.08 10.10
C LEU A 64 -14.22 21.11 8.91
N LEU A 65 -15.24 21.24 8.06
CA LEU A 65 -15.36 20.46 6.83
C LEU A 65 -14.35 20.90 5.76
N ASP A 66 -13.99 22.18 5.72
CA ASP A 66 -12.99 22.73 4.81
C ASP A 66 -11.54 22.46 5.25
N SER A 67 -11.33 22.08 6.51
CA SER A 67 -10.03 21.72 7.06
C SER A 67 -9.46 20.45 6.43
N LYS A 68 -8.16 20.43 6.11
CA LYS A 68 -7.47 19.25 5.60
C LYS A 68 -7.38 18.09 6.61
N GLN A 69 -7.58 18.36 7.90
CA GLN A 69 -7.64 17.34 8.95
C GLN A 69 -8.92 16.49 8.88
N TYR A 70 -9.95 16.96 8.16
CA TYR A 70 -11.14 16.17 7.85
C TYR A 70 -10.76 14.87 7.11
N GLY A 71 -9.99 14.98 6.03
CA GLY A 71 -9.58 13.83 5.21
C GLY A 71 -8.81 12.78 6.01
N GLU A 72 -7.85 13.17 6.86
CA GLU A 72 -7.12 12.19 7.67
C GLU A 72 -7.99 11.61 8.81
N HIS A 73 -8.99 12.35 9.31
CA HIS A 73 -9.93 11.78 10.28
C HIS A 73 -10.76 10.67 9.65
N TRP A 74 -11.36 10.96 8.50
CA TRP A 74 -12.34 10.12 7.82
C TRP A 74 -11.68 8.98 7.03
N ALA A 75 -10.46 9.18 6.54
CA ALA A 75 -9.68 8.13 5.89
C ALA A 75 -9.54 6.89 6.78
N ARG A 76 -9.36 7.05 8.10
CA ARG A 76 -9.24 5.91 9.04
C ARG A 76 -10.41 4.93 8.96
N TYR A 77 -11.64 5.44 8.86
CA TYR A 77 -12.83 4.59 8.75
C TYR A 77 -12.83 3.81 7.44
N TRP A 78 -12.36 4.44 6.36
CA TRP A 78 -12.26 3.78 5.07
C TRP A 78 -11.13 2.75 5.03
N LEU A 79 -10.00 3.05 5.67
CA LEU A 79 -8.84 2.16 5.72
C LEU A 79 -9.10 0.88 6.53
N ASP A 80 -9.98 0.95 7.53
CA ASP A 80 -10.50 -0.24 8.24
C ASP A 80 -11.26 -1.18 7.29
N LEU A 81 -12.07 -0.62 6.39
CA LEU A 81 -12.80 -1.36 5.36
C LEU A 81 -11.85 -1.92 4.31
N ALA A 82 -10.85 -1.12 3.92
CA ALA A 82 -9.86 -1.50 2.92
C ALA A 82 -8.85 -2.55 3.41
N ARG A 83 -8.79 -2.84 4.72
CA ARG A 83 -7.73 -3.68 5.34
C ARG A 83 -6.35 -3.07 5.23
N TYR A 84 -6.23 -1.75 5.36
CA TYR A 84 -4.94 -1.09 5.24
C TYR A 84 -3.93 -1.62 6.28
N SER A 85 -2.70 -1.86 5.83
CA SER A 85 -1.53 -2.15 6.66
C SER A 85 -0.27 -1.99 5.81
N ASP A 86 0.82 -1.58 6.46
CA ASP A 86 2.12 -1.40 5.83
C ASP A 86 2.88 -2.73 5.64
N THR A 87 2.24 -3.88 5.90
CA THR A 87 2.84 -5.21 5.74
C THR A 87 1.92 -6.25 5.09
N ASN A 88 2.52 -7.31 4.55
CA ASN A 88 1.85 -8.33 3.71
C ASN A 88 0.94 -9.30 4.48
N GLY A 89 1.21 -9.58 5.75
CA GLY A 89 0.52 -10.58 6.56
C GLY A 89 1.18 -11.97 6.55
N TYR A 90 0.46 -12.98 7.05
CA TYR A 90 0.91 -14.38 7.17
C TYR A 90 2.19 -14.52 8.02
N GLU A 91 2.91 -15.65 7.95
CA GLU A 91 4.08 -15.90 8.81
C GLU A 91 5.17 -14.84 8.62
N LYS A 92 5.52 -14.49 7.37
CA LYS A 92 6.66 -13.60 7.07
C LYS A 92 6.35 -12.11 7.30
N ASP A 93 5.12 -11.68 7.00
CA ASP A 93 4.59 -10.34 7.22
C ASP A 93 5.57 -9.20 6.88
N ARG A 94 6.16 -9.26 5.68
CA ARG A 94 7.17 -8.29 5.23
C ARG A 94 6.57 -6.91 4.96
N PRO A 95 7.35 -5.83 5.08
CA PRO A 95 6.93 -4.50 4.67
C PRO A 95 6.53 -4.46 3.20
N ARG A 96 5.51 -3.66 2.89
CA ARG A 96 5.05 -3.35 1.54
C ARG A 96 4.83 -1.86 1.39
N SER A 97 4.97 -1.34 0.17
CA SER A 97 4.68 0.06 -0.09
C SER A 97 3.24 0.23 -0.56
N ILE A 98 2.36 0.67 0.34
CA ILE A 98 0.94 0.90 0.05
C ILE A 98 0.42 2.25 0.58
N TRP A 99 1.30 3.02 1.23
CA TRP A 99 0.96 4.35 1.75
C TRP A 99 0.48 5.35 0.69
N PRO A 100 0.86 5.28 -0.62
CA PRO A 100 0.28 6.17 -1.63
C PRO A 100 -1.25 5.99 -1.77
N TYR A 101 -1.77 4.77 -1.59
CA TYR A 101 -3.22 4.53 -1.55
C TYR A 101 -3.87 5.23 -0.35
N ARG A 102 -3.24 5.21 0.83
CA ARG A 102 -3.73 5.95 2.01
C ARG A 102 -3.81 7.45 1.72
N ASP A 103 -2.77 8.00 1.10
CA ASP A 103 -2.69 9.42 0.78
C ASP A 103 -3.70 9.83 -0.29
N TRP A 104 -3.96 8.94 -1.26
CA TRP A 104 -5.07 9.10 -2.22
C TRP A 104 -6.43 9.14 -1.51
N VAL A 105 -6.70 8.24 -0.55
CA VAL A 105 -7.96 8.26 0.23
C VAL A 105 -8.11 9.58 1.00
N ILE A 106 -7.05 10.06 1.64
CA ILE A 106 -7.06 11.34 2.37
C ILE A 106 -7.39 12.50 1.42
N SER A 107 -6.77 12.52 0.24
CA SER A 107 -6.96 13.57 -0.76
C SER A 107 -8.37 13.54 -1.34
N ALA A 108 -8.86 12.37 -1.76
CA ALA A 108 -10.21 12.19 -2.29
C ALA A 108 -11.30 12.66 -1.30
N LEU A 109 -11.15 12.34 0.00
CA LEU A 109 -12.08 12.81 1.03
C LEU A 109 -11.98 14.33 1.28
N ASN A 110 -10.78 14.89 1.25
CA ASN A 110 -10.57 16.32 1.43
C ASN A 110 -11.12 17.15 0.28
N ASP A 111 -11.04 16.63 -0.93
CA ASP A 111 -11.54 17.27 -2.14
C ASP A 111 -13.03 17.01 -2.37
N ASP A 112 -13.68 16.29 -1.42
CA ASP A 112 -15.09 15.89 -1.46
C ASP A 112 -15.45 15.18 -2.77
N MET A 113 -14.56 14.28 -3.22
CA MET A 113 -14.79 13.43 -4.38
C MET A 113 -16.14 12.72 -4.22
N PRO A 114 -17.04 12.80 -5.23
CA PRO A 114 -18.30 12.08 -5.21
C PRO A 114 -18.09 10.59 -4.92
N PHE A 115 -18.86 10.03 -3.98
CA PHE A 115 -18.67 8.65 -3.52
C PHE A 115 -18.87 7.60 -4.64
N ASP A 116 -19.65 7.92 -5.67
CA ASP A 116 -19.77 7.11 -6.87
C ASP A 116 -18.44 7.04 -7.66
N GLN A 117 -17.81 8.18 -7.92
CA GLN A 117 -16.48 8.23 -8.52
C GLN A 117 -15.43 7.54 -7.63
N PHE A 118 -15.43 7.83 -6.32
CA PHE A 118 -14.55 7.20 -5.34
C PHE A 118 -14.67 5.67 -5.33
N THR A 119 -15.89 5.14 -5.56
CA THR A 119 -16.13 3.69 -5.70
C THR A 119 -15.58 3.15 -7.02
N ILE A 120 -15.86 3.83 -8.14
CA ILE A 120 -15.44 3.40 -9.48
C ILE A 120 -13.91 3.35 -9.59
N GLU A 121 -13.21 4.39 -9.13
CA GLU A 121 -11.75 4.44 -9.20
C GLU A 121 -11.09 3.34 -8.36
N GLN A 122 -11.63 3.03 -7.18
CA GLN A 122 -11.07 1.96 -6.33
C GLN A 122 -11.31 0.55 -6.84
N LEU A 123 -12.42 0.31 -7.52
CA LEU A 123 -12.73 -1.01 -8.04
C LEU A 123 -12.16 -1.21 -9.45
N ALA A 124 -12.08 -0.17 -10.28
CA ALA A 124 -11.77 -0.30 -11.70
C ALA A 124 -11.05 0.93 -12.30
N GLY A 125 -10.29 1.68 -11.50
CA GLY A 125 -9.57 2.87 -11.97
C GLY A 125 -8.58 2.59 -13.12
N ASP A 126 -7.95 1.42 -13.12
CA ASP A 126 -7.07 0.92 -14.20
C ASP A 126 -7.79 0.60 -15.51
N MET A 127 -9.11 0.40 -15.46
CA MET A 127 -9.94 0.17 -16.64
C MET A 127 -10.52 1.47 -17.22
N LEU A 128 -10.28 2.62 -16.58
CA LEU A 128 -10.74 3.90 -17.09
C LEU A 128 -9.94 4.32 -18.33
N PRO A 129 -10.57 4.94 -19.34
CA PRO A 129 -9.86 5.42 -20.52
C PRO A 129 -8.77 6.43 -20.15
N ASN A 130 -7.51 6.14 -20.50
CA ASN A 130 -6.35 6.94 -20.14
C ASN A 130 -6.22 7.16 -18.62
N ALA A 131 -6.36 6.07 -17.85
CA ALA A 131 -6.25 6.09 -16.40
C ALA A 131 -5.05 6.91 -15.91
N THR A 132 -5.31 7.84 -14.98
CA THR A 132 -4.25 8.62 -14.34
C THR A 132 -3.52 7.80 -13.28
N THR A 133 -2.33 8.24 -12.85
CA THR A 133 -1.61 7.58 -11.73
C THR A 133 -2.49 7.47 -10.49
N ASP A 134 -3.25 8.52 -10.14
CA ASP A 134 -4.17 8.48 -9.00
C ASP A 134 -5.27 7.42 -9.15
N GLN A 135 -5.80 7.24 -10.36
CA GLN A 135 -6.80 6.20 -10.63
C GLN A 135 -6.20 4.79 -10.55
N LEU A 136 -4.93 4.61 -10.94
CA LEU A 136 -4.22 3.35 -10.71
C LEU A 136 -4.01 3.11 -9.22
N VAL A 137 -3.53 4.12 -8.48
CA VAL A 137 -3.30 4.08 -7.02
C VAL A 137 -4.59 3.73 -6.26
N ALA A 138 -5.74 4.25 -6.70
CA ALA A 138 -7.05 3.98 -6.11
C ALA A 138 -7.38 2.48 -6.06
N THR A 139 -6.97 1.73 -7.08
CA THR A 139 -7.17 0.26 -7.13
C THR A 139 -6.45 -0.50 -6.01
N GLY A 140 -5.58 0.19 -5.27
CA GLY A 140 -4.97 -0.26 -4.03
C GLY A 140 -5.96 -0.82 -2.99
N PHE A 141 -7.25 -0.45 -3.05
CA PHE A 141 -8.30 -1.02 -2.20
C PHE A 141 -8.30 -2.56 -2.21
N HIS A 142 -8.23 -3.18 -3.39
CA HIS A 142 -8.19 -4.65 -3.54
C HIS A 142 -6.78 -5.25 -3.53
N ARG A 143 -5.74 -4.40 -3.53
CA ARG A 143 -4.34 -4.79 -3.28
C ARG A 143 -3.98 -4.80 -1.79
N ASN A 144 -4.85 -4.28 -0.93
CA ASN A 144 -4.68 -4.37 0.52
C ASN A 144 -4.97 -5.77 1.10
N THR A 145 -5.63 -6.66 0.33
CA THR A 145 -5.64 -8.11 0.61
C THR A 145 -4.23 -8.55 0.99
N MET A 146 -4.11 -9.45 1.97
CA MET A 146 -2.81 -9.94 2.40
C MET A 146 -2.05 -10.56 1.21
N LEU A 147 -0.74 -10.77 1.36
CA LEU A 147 0.12 -11.48 0.41
C LEU A 147 0.86 -12.57 1.17
N ASN A 148 0.75 -13.83 0.73
CA ASN A 148 1.49 -14.92 1.33
C ASN A 148 2.80 -15.09 0.57
N GLU A 149 3.91 -14.97 1.31
CA GLU A 149 5.28 -15.07 0.78
C GLU A 149 6.00 -16.32 1.34
N GLU A 150 5.30 -17.19 2.06
CA GLU A 150 5.84 -18.42 2.63
C GLU A 150 6.35 -19.36 1.54
N GLY A 151 7.53 -19.94 1.74
CA GLY A 151 8.08 -20.87 0.77
C GLY A 151 7.28 -22.16 0.77
N GLY A 152 6.75 -22.57 -0.38
CA GLY A 152 6.02 -23.83 -0.51
C GLY A 152 4.52 -23.68 -0.81
N ILE A 153 3.95 -22.48 -0.75
CA ILE A 153 2.53 -22.24 -1.09
C ILE A 153 2.27 -22.48 -2.58
N ASP A 154 1.05 -22.86 -2.97
CA ASP A 154 0.64 -22.86 -4.37
C ASP A 154 0.16 -21.44 -4.76
N PRO A 155 0.79 -20.75 -5.73
CA PRO A 155 0.40 -19.41 -6.13
C PRO A 155 -1.07 -19.30 -6.57
N LEU A 156 -1.63 -20.36 -7.17
CA LEU A 156 -2.99 -20.38 -7.68
C LEU A 156 -4.02 -20.64 -6.57
N GLU A 157 -3.67 -21.50 -5.60
CA GLU A 157 -4.47 -21.65 -4.38
C GLU A 157 -4.52 -20.32 -3.62
N TYR A 158 -3.37 -19.66 -3.52
CA TYR A 158 -3.28 -18.39 -2.82
C TYR A 158 -4.11 -17.30 -3.49
N ARG A 159 -4.02 -17.18 -4.81
CA ARG A 159 -4.88 -16.28 -5.61
C ARG A 159 -6.36 -16.56 -5.38
N PHE A 160 -6.77 -17.82 -5.27
CA PHE A 160 -8.15 -18.19 -4.96
C PHE A 160 -8.59 -17.63 -3.60
N TYR A 161 -7.77 -17.75 -2.56
CA TYR A 161 -8.09 -17.15 -1.25
C TYR A 161 -8.09 -15.62 -1.28
N ALA A 162 -7.22 -15.00 -2.08
CA ALA A 162 -7.28 -13.56 -2.31
C ALA A 162 -8.62 -13.16 -2.97
N MET A 163 -9.12 -13.94 -3.94
CA MET A 163 -10.45 -13.73 -4.53
C MET A 163 -11.58 -13.87 -3.51
N VAL A 164 -11.52 -14.88 -2.64
CA VAL A 164 -12.51 -15.08 -1.55
C VAL A 164 -12.58 -13.84 -0.65
N ASP A 165 -11.42 -13.30 -0.26
CA ASP A 165 -11.32 -12.08 0.55
C ASP A 165 -11.85 -10.83 -0.19
N ARG A 166 -11.56 -10.68 -1.49
CA ARG A 166 -12.09 -9.58 -2.30
C ARG A 166 -13.62 -9.63 -2.39
N VAL A 167 -14.21 -10.79 -2.68
CA VAL A 167 -15.68 -10.95 -2.71
C VAL A 167 -16.33 -10.66 -1.36
N ALA A 168 -15.73 -11.15 -0.26
CA ALA A 168 -16.25 -10.93 1.09
C ALA A 168 -16.23 -9.44 1.47
N THR A 169 -15.14 -8.76 1.16
CA THR A 169 -15.01 -7.32 1.45
C THR A 169 -15.87 -6.46 0.55
N THR A 170 -15.94 -6.71 -0.76
CA THR A 170 -16.87 -5.94 -1.62
C THR A 170 -18.31 -6.12 -1.15
N GLY A 171 -18.69 -7.34 -0.78
CA GLY A 171 -19.99 -7.64 -0.17
C GLY A 171 -20.23 -6.86 1.13
N THR A 172 -19.24 -6.83 2.02
CA THR A 172 -19.33 -6.07 3.27
C THR A 172 -19.43 -4.56 3.01
N VAL A 173 -18.56 -4.02 2.15
CA VAL A 173 -18.38 -2.57 1.98
C VAL A 173 -19.51 -1.94 1.19
N TRP A 174 -19.88 -2.46 0.02
CA TRP A 174 -20.90 -1.80 -0.81
C TRP A 174 -22.28 -2.42 -0.70
N LEU A 175 -22.38 -3.72 -0.44
CA LEU A 175 -23.68 -4.39 -0.29
C LEU A 175 -24.14 -4.41 1.16
N GLY A 176 -23.21 -4.33 2.12
CA GLY A 176 -23.53 -4.59 3.52
C GLY A 176 -24.06 -6.01 3.71
N LEU A 177 -23.46 -7.02 3.09
CA LEU A 177 -23.92 -8.42 3.16
C LEU A 177 -22.77 -9.36 3.47
N SER A 178 -23.07 -10.39 4.27
CA SER A 178 -22.16 -11.48 4.61
C SER A 178 -22.11 -12.54 3.50
N THR A 179 -21.50 -12.21 2.36
CA THR A 179 -21.43 -13.11 1.18
C THR A 179 -20.62 -14.39 1.42
N GLY A 180 -19.77 -14.44 2.45
CA GLY A 180 -18.83 -15.53 2.70
C GLY A 180 -19.46 -16.92 2.90
N CYS A 181 -20.65 -17.03 3.51
CA CYS A 181 -21.30 -18.35 3.62
C CYS A 181 -21.64 -18.97 2.25
N ALA A 182 -21.83 -18.12 1.23
CA ALA A 182 -22.15 -18.57 -0.13
C ALA A 182 -20.97 -19.25 -0.84
N GLN A 183 -19.75 -19.15 -0.29
CA GLN A 183 -18.55 -19.81 -0.79
C GLN A 183 -18.68 -21.35 -0.81
N CYS A 184 -19.31 -21.92 0.22
CA CYS A 184 -19.35 -23.38 0.39
C CYS A 184 -20.69 -24.00 0.02
N HIS A 185 -21.78 -23.24 0.15
CA HIS A 185 -23.14 -23.69 -0.12
C HIS A 185 -24.03 -22.49 -0.44
N THR A 186 -25.24 -22.69 -0.96
CA THR A 186 -26.20 -21.58 -1.10
C THR A 186 -26.41 -20.93 0.26
N HIS A 187 -26.34 -19.60 0.29
CA HIS A 187 -26.42 -18.84 1.53
C HIS A 187 -27.69 -19.23 2.31
N LYS A 188 -27.55 -19.39 3.63
CA LYS A 188 -28.59 -20.03 4.45
C LYS A 188 -29.86 -19.18 4.56
N TYR A 189 -29.71 -17.86 4.59
CA TYR A 189 -30.80 -16.92 4.87
C TYR A 189 -31.01 -15.94 3.72
N ASP A 190 -29.97 -15.21 3.34
CA ASP A 190 -30.03 -14.29 2.20
C ASP A 190 -30.08 -15.00 0.84
N PRO A 191 -30.75 -14.42 -0.17
CA PRO A 191 -31.01 -15.04 -1.47
C PRO A 191 -29.78 -14.96 -2.39
N ILE A 192 -28.66 -15.53 -1.95
CA ILE A 192 -27.41 -15.64 -2.71
C ILE A 192 -27.11 -17.13 -2.90
N SER A 193 -27.28 -17.62 -4.12
CA SER A 193 -26.93 -19.01 -4.45
C SER A 193 -25.43 -19.22 -4.47
N HIS A 194 -25.02 -20.48 -4.27
CA HIS A 194 -23.63 -20.91 -4.37
C HIS A 194 -23.02 -20.50 -5.73
N THR A 195 -23.77 -20.67 -6.82
CA THR A 195 -23.31 -20.29 -8.15
C THR A 195 -23.13 -18.77 -8.27
N GLU A 196 -24.08 -17.96 -7.77
CA GLU A 196 -24.00 -16.49 -7.83
C GLU A 196 -22.80 -15.92 -7.07
N TYR A 197 -22.36 -16.57 -5.98
CA TYR A 197 -21.11 -16.19 -5.31
C TYR A 197 -19.90 -16.28 -6.25
N TYR A 198 -19.78 -17.35 -7.02
CA TYR A 198 -18.68 -17.50 -7.99
C TYR A 198 -18.86 -16.60 -9.22
N ARG A 199 -20.09 -16.23 -9.57
CA ARG A 199 -20.33 -15.20 -10.61
C ARG A 199 -19.84 -13.82 -10.16
N LEU A 200 -20.02 -13.48 -8.88
CA LEU A 200 -19.44 -12.27 -8.29
C LEU A 200 -17.91 -12.35 -8.28
N MET A 201 -17.34 -13.51 -7.92
CA MET A 201 -15.90 -13.75 -7.97
C MET A 201 -15.34 -13.52 -9.37
N ALA A 202 -16.03 -14.00 -10.42
CA ALA A 202 -15.59 -13.86 -11.80
C ALA A 202 -15.46 -12.39 -12.25
N LEU A 203 -16.23 -11.45 -11.67
CA LEU A 203 -16.08 -10.01 -11.93
C LEU A 203 -14.78 -9.41 -11.39
N LEU A 204 -14.13 -10.08 -10.44
CA LEU A 204 -12.90 -9.62 -9.76
C LEU A 204 -11.67 -10.46 -10.12
N ASN A 205 -11.85 -11.56 -10.86
CA ASN A 205 -10.82 -12.58 -11.12
C ASN A 205 -9.98 -12.31 -12.38
N ASN A 206 -10.09 -11.14 -13.02
CA ASN A 206 -9.47 -10.90 -14.33
C ASN A 206 -8.38 -9.80 -14.33
N ALA A 207 -7.63 -9.68 -13.24
CA ALA A 207 -6.49 -8.76 -13.14
C ALA A 207 -5.20 -9.44 -12.70
N ASP A 208 -4.10 -8.81 -13.13
CA ASP A 208 -2.77 -8.93 -12.56
C ASP A 208 -2.61 -7.97 -11.38
N GLU A 209 -1.66 -8.34 -10.53
CA GLU A 209 -1.35 -7.70 -9.27
C GLU A 209 0.07 -7.15 -9.36
N VAL A 210 0.21 -5.88 -9.74
CA VAL A 210 1.51 -5.29 -10.11
C VAL A 210 1.90 -4.16 -9.16
N ASP A 211 3.19 -3.84 -9.14
CA ASP A 211 3.69 -2.66 -8.46
C ASP A 211 3.92 -1.56 -9.50
N GLN A 212 3.46 -0.36 -9.19
CA GLN A 212 3.53 0.82 -10.04
C GLN A 212 4.38 1.88 -9.37
N ASN A 213 5.33 2.45 -10.11
CA ASN A 213 6.06 3.64 -9.65
C ASN A 213 5.11 4.84 -9.55
N VAL A 214 5.06 5.45 -8.38
CA VAL A 214 4.33 6.70 -8.10
C VAL A 214 5.37 7.81 -7.97
N SER A 215 5.82 8.34 -9.10
CA SER A 215 6.75 9.46 -9.06
C SER A 215 6.05 10.77 -8.71
N SER A 216 6.82 11.70 -8.17
CA SER A 216 6.41 13.09 -7.96
C SER A 216 7.32 14.00 -8.77
N ASP A 217 6.83 15.18 -9.16
CA ASP A 217 7.62 16.16 -9.91
C ASP A 217 8.98 16.44 -9.23
N ALA A 218 9.03 16.45 -7.90
CA ALA A 218 10.26 16.66 -7.14
C ALA A 218 11.26 15.50 -7.30
N VAL A 219 10.78 14.25 -7.21
CA VAL A 219 11.61 13.05 -7.41
C VAL A 219 12.08 12.95 -8.86
N ASP A 220 11.20 13.23 -9.81
CA ASP A 220 11.55 13.23 -11.24
C ASP A 220 12.58 14.31 -11.56
N GLN A 221 12.44 15.50 -10.97
CA GLN A 221 13.40 16.58 -11.14
C GLN A 221 14.77 16.23 -10.52
N GLU A 222 14.81 15.77 -9.27
CA GLU A 222 16.06 15.35 -8.61
C GLU A 222 16.74 14.22 -9.40
N ARG A 223 15.97 13.24 -9.86
CA ARG A 223 16.47 12.16 -10.70
C ARG A 223 17.03 12.69 -12.02
N ALA A 224 16.35 13.62 -12.68
CA ALA A 224 16.80 14.23 -13.93
C ALA A 224 18.10 15.03 -13.72
N GLU A 225 18.23 15.78 -12.63
CA GLU A 225 19.44 16.53 -12.27
C GLU A 225 20.64 15.60 -12.03
N LEU A 226 20.43 14.50 -11.30
CA LEU A 226 21.48 13.49 -11.07
C LEU A 226 21.86 12.76 -12.35
N LEU A 227 20.91 12.41 -13.21
CA LEU A 227 21.18 11.79 -14.51
C LEU A 227 21.95 12.71 -15.45
N ASP A 228 21.62 14.01 -15.48
CA ASP A 228 22.38 15.01 -16.25
C ASP A 228 23.82 15.12 -15.70
N ARG A 229 23.98 15.15 -14.37
CA ARG A 229 25.30 15.16 -13.73
C ARG A 229 26.12 13.91 -14.05
N ILE A 230 25.50 12.73 -14.00
CA ILE A 230 26.11 11.45 -14.39
C ILE A 230 26.57 11.53 -15.85
N SER A 231 25.70 11.97 -16.75
CA SER A 231 26.02 12.08 -18.18
C SER A 231 27.20 13.02 -18.45
N GLN A 232 27.26 14.16 -17.74
CA GLN A 232 28.39 15.09 -17.82
C GLN A 232 29.71 14.45 -17.35
N LEU A 233 29.68 13.72 -16.23
CA LEU A 233 30.87 13.03 -15.71
C LEU A 233 31.31 11.89 -16.62
N GLU A 234 30.38 11.12 -17.18
CA GLU A 234 30.66 10.06 -18.15
C GLU A 234 31.32 10.61 -19.42
N ALA A 235 30.84 11.75 -19.92
CA ALA A 235 31.45 12.43 -21.06
C ALA A 235 32.86 12.94 -20.74
N ALA A 236 33.15 13.27 -19.48
CA ALA A 236 34.46 13.72 -19.02
C ALA A 236 35.46 12.59 -18.73
N LEU A 237 35.01 11.33 -18.59
CA LEU A 237 35.86 10.18 -18.25
C LEU A 237 37.17 10.10 -19.07
N PRO A 238 37.18 10.27 -20.41
CA PRO A 238 38.42 10.23 -21.18
C PRO A 238 39.49 11.24 -20.72
N SER A 239 39.08 12.41 -20.23
CA SER A 239 39.99 13.45 -19.72
C SER A 239 40.62 13.09 -18.35
N HIS A 240 40.10 12.07 -17.67
CA HIS A 240 40.65 11.56 -16.42
C HIS A 240 41.56 10.33 -16.60
N PHE A 241 41.70 9.81 -17.82
CA PHE A 241 42.54 8.65 -18.09
C PHE A 241 44.02 8.94 -17.75
N PRO A 242 44.77 8.08 -17.04
CA PRO A 242 46.15 8.39 -16.64
C PRO A 242 47.08 8.60 -17.86
N PRO A 243 48.00 9.58 -17.83
CA PRO A 243 48.97 9.78 -18.91
C PRO A 243 50.02 8.66 -18.94
N ASP A 244 50.56 8.34 -20.12
CA ASP A 244 51.72 7.43 -20.26
C ASP A 244 53.04 8.12 -19.87
N GLU A 245 54.12 7.36 -19.76
CA GLU A 245 55.47 7.91 -19.50
C GLU A 245 55.96 8.73 -20.70
N GLY A 246 56.55 9.91 -20.47
CA GLY A 246 57.06 10.75 -21.55
C GLY A 246 57.42 12.18 -21.13
N THR A 247 57.84 12.99 -22.10
CA THR A 247 58.25 14.40 -21.90
C THR A 247 57.31 15.41 -22.57
N GLU A 248 56.35 14.91 -23.35
CA GLU A 248 55.28 15.67 -23.99
C GLU A 248 54.29 16.25 -22.96
N PRO A 249 53.48 17.26 -23.35
CA PRO A 249 52.41 17.77 -22.51
C PRO A 249 51.50 16.64 -22.00
N GLU A 250 51.10 16.73 -20.73
CA GLU A 250 50.32 15.68 -20.05
C GLU A 250 49.03 15.31 -20.80
N GLU A 251 48.36 16.30 -21.39
CA GLU A 251 47.12 16.08 -22.15
C GLU A 251 47.35 15.27 -23.43
N GLU A 252 48.44 15.53 -24.14
CA GLU A 252 48.80 14.75 -25.33
C GLU A 252 49.18 13.32 -24.95
N ARG A 253 49.90 13.14 -23.83
CA ARG A 253 50.23 11.82 -23.26
C ARG A 253 48.99 11.02 -22.87
N ARG A 254 48.05 11.65 -22.15
CA ARG A 254 46.75 11.09 -21.79
C ARG A 254 45.95 10.66 -23.01
N GLN A 255 45.79 11.54 -23.99
CA GLN A 255 45.02 11.24 -25.20
C GLN A 255 45.66 10.08 -25.99
N ARG A 256 46.99 10.06 -26.12
CA ARG A 256 47.71 8.94 -26.76
C ARG A 256 47.50 7.63 -26.00
N HIS A 257 47.63 7.64 -24.67
CA HIS A 257 47.45 6.44 -23.85
C HIS A 257 46.02 5.90 -23.92
N TYR A 258 45.02 6.78 -23.80
CA TYR A 258 43.60 6.43 -23.94
C TYR A 258 43.32 5.78 -25.30
N VAL A 259 43.73 6.41 -26.40
CA VAL A 259 43.51 5.88 -27.75
C VAL A 259 44.21 4.52 -27.95
N ALA A 260 45.43 4.35 -27.43
CA ALA A 260 46.14 3.08 -27.51
C ALA A 260 45.39 1.95 -26.78
N LYS A 261 44.90 2.22 -25.56
CA LYS A 261 44.15 1.24 -24.75
C LYS A 261 42.78 0.93 -25.34
N TYR A 262 42.07 1.95 -25.82
CA TYR A 262 40.80 1.77 -26.53
C TYR A 262 40.97 0.93 -27.80
N ASN A 263 41.98 1.20 -28.62
CA ASN A 263 42.23 0.42 -29.83
C ASN A 263 42.65 -1.03 -29.53
N ALA A 264 43.42 -1.25 -28.46
CA ALA A 264 43.77 -2.60 -28.01
C ALA A 264 42.54 -3.38 -27.54
N TRP A 265 41.68 -2.74 -26.74
CA TRP A 265 40.38 -3.30 -26.34
C TRP A 265 39.51 -3.61 -27.58
N LEU A 266 39.38 -2.65 -28.50
CA LEU A 266 38.57 -2.79 -29.70
C LEU A 266 39.05 -3.97 -30.56
N THR A 267 40.37 -4.10 -30.75
CA THR A 267 40.96 -5.22 -31.50
C THR A 267 40.64 -6.55 -30.81
N SER A 268 40.85 -6.64 -29.49
CA SER A 268 40.56 -7.85 -28.72
C SER A 268 39.08 -8.23 -28.76
N GLN A 269 38.19 -7.25 -28.68
CA GLN A 269 36.75 -7.50 -28.70
C GLN A 269 36.24 -7.85 -30.10
N LYS A 270 36.78 -7.24 -31.17
CA LYS A 270 36.49 -7.64 -32.55
C LYS A 270 36.89 -9.07 -32.87
N GLU A 271 38.01 -9.55 -32.30
CA GLU A 271 38.44 -10.94 -32.48
C GLU A 271 37.48 -11.94 -31.80
N LYS A 272 36.76 -11.51 -30.77
CA LYS A 272 35.80 -12.33 -30.01
C LYS A 272 34.36 -12.20 -30.51
N ALA A 273 34.01 -11.08 -31.14
CA ALA A 273 32.66 -10.76 -31.54
C ALA A 273 32.12 -11.74 -32.59
N VAL A 274 30.87 -12.16 -32.41
CA VAL A 274 30.19 -13.08 -33.33
C VAL A 274 28.96 -12.41 -33.93
N SER A 275 28.72 -12.67 -35.21
CA SER A 275 27.51 -12.17 -35.89
C SER A 275 26.31 -13.03 -35.51
N TRP A 276 25.36 -12.42 -34.82
CA TRP A 276 24.13 -13.06 -34.35
C TRP A 276 22.93 -12.65 -35.20
N THR A 277 22.04 -13.59 -35.48
CA THR A 277 20.77 -13.34 -36.20
C THR A 277 19.59 -13.71 -35.30
N THR A 278 18.64 -12.80 -35.12
CA THR A 278 17.41 -13.06 -34.35
C THR A 278 16.52 -14.01 -35.13
N ILE A 279 16.11 -15.11 -34.47
CA ILE A 279 15.10 -16.03 -34.98
C ILE A 279 13.77 -15.76 -34.30
N ARG A 280 12.67 -15.82 -35.05
CA ARG A 280 11.32 -15.56 -34.53
C ARG A 280 10.54 -16.86 -34.41
N PRO A 281 9.87 -17.11 -33.28
CA PRO A 281 9.02 -18.26 -33.15
C PRO A 281 7.77 -18.09 -34.03
N ASN A 282 7.33 -19.17 -34.67
CA ASN A 282 6.07 -19.25 -35.40
C ASN A 282 4.93 -19.81 -34.52
N ALA A 283 5.27 -20.47 -33.41
CA ALA A 283 4.33 -20.97 -32.41
C ALA A 283 4.92 -20.84 -30.99
N LEU A 284 4.05 -20.47 -30.05
CA LEU A 284 4.32 -20.34 -28.63
C LEU A 284 3.33 -21.23 -27.88
N ASP A 285 3.82 -22.10 -27.01
CA ASP A 285 3.01 -22.97 -26.16
C ASP A 285 3.56 -23.02 -24.75
N THR A 286 2.68 -23.19 -23.77
CA THR A 286 3.04 -23.20 -22.35
C THR A 286 1.92 -23.81 -21.50
N ASN A 287 2.26 -24.22 -20.28
CA ASN A 287 1.32 -24.82 -19.35
C ASN A 287 0.29 -23.83 -18.78
N LEU A 288 0.68 -22.59 -18.48
CA LEU A 288 -0.21 -21.60 -17.87
C LEU A 288 0.15 -20.13 -18.18
N PRO A 289 1.42 -19.71 -18.13
CA PRO A 289 1.79 -18.33 -18.47
C PRO A 289 1.27 -17.87 -19.82
N ARG A 290 1.14 -16.56 -20.02
CA ARG A 290 0.85 -16.01 -21.35
C ARG A 290 2.16 -15.61 -22.01
N LEU A 291 2.39 -16.05 -23.25
CA LEU A 291 3.53 -15.61 -24.05
C LEU A 291 3.06 -14.70 -25.20
N GLU A 292 3.71 -13.56 -25.38
CA GLU A 292 3.43 -12.59 -26.43
C GLU A 292 4.70 -12.28 -27.22
N LEU A 293 4.66 -12.48 -28.54
CA LEU A 293 5.76 -12.10 -29.44
C LEU A 293 5.68 -10.59 -29.74
N LEU A 294 6.77 -9.88 -29.47
CA LEU A 294 6.92 -8.44 -29.69
C LEU A 294 7.59 -8.14 -31.04
N ASP A 295 7.48 -6.88 -31.47
CA ASP A 295 7.98 -6.40 -32.76
C ASP A 295 9.50 -6.55 -32.93
N ASP A 296 10.27 -6.52 -31.85
CA ASP A 296 11.73 -6.70 -31.87
C ASP A 296 12.17 -8.18 -31.90
N GLY A 297 11.20 -9.11 -31.97
CA GLY A 297 11.43 -10.55 -31.96
C GLY A 297 11.64 -11.13 -30.56
N SER A 298 11.52 -10.33 -29.50
CA SER A 298 11.47 -10.82 -28.12
C SER A 298 10.07 -11.30 -27.73
N ILE A 299 10.02 -12.13 -26.71
CA ILE A 299 8.81 -12.73 -26.15
C ILE A 299 8.66 -12.16 -24.75
N LEU A 300 7.46 -11.67 -24.43
CA LEU A 300 7.07 -11.29 -23.08
C LEU A 300 6.17 -12.36 -22.48
N SER A 301 6.49 -12.78 -21.27
CA SER A 301 5.71 -13.69 -20.44
C SER A 301 4.95 -12.90 -19.37
N SER A 302 3.64 -13.10 -19.27
CA SER A 302 2.73 -12.41 -18.36
C SER A 302 1.65 -13.36 -17.80
N GLY A 303 0.69 -12.84 -17.02
CA GLY A 303 -0.41 -13.60 -16.42
C GLY A 303 0.02 -14.50 -15.26
N ASP A 304 -0.65 -15.63 -15.08
CA ASP A 304 -0.36 -16.54 -13.97
C ASP A 304 0.92 -17.36 -14.18
N ILE A 305 1.58 -17.74 -13.09
CA ILE A 305 2.79 -18.57 -13.09
C ILE A 305 2.64 -19.72 -12.10
N THR A 306 3.39 -20.79 -12.31
CA THR A 306 3.45 -21.93 -11.40
C THR A 306 4.88 -22.15 -10.89
N LYS A 307 5.06 -23.12 -10.00
CA LYS A 307 6.41 -23.53 -9.54
C LYS A 307 7.22 -24.31 -10.58
N ARG A 308 6.55 -24.74 -11.65
CA ARG A 308 7.13 -25.49 -12.76
C ARG A 308 6.47 -25.04 -14.06
N ASP A 309 6.98 -23.94 -14.60
CA ASP A 309 6.52 -23.45 -15.89
C ASP A 309 7.35 -24.05 -17.02
N VAL A 310 6.69 -24.38 -18.13
CA VAL A 310 7.33 -24.93 -19.32
C VAL A 310 6.97 -24.03 -20.50
N PHE A 311 7.97 -23.50 -21.20
CA PHE A 311 7.79 -22.75 -22.45
C PHE A 311 8.26 -23.63 -23.61
N THR A 312 7.36 -23.90 -24.55
CA THR A 312 7.67 -24.59 -25.81
C THR A 312 7.58 -23.58 -26.95
N LEU A 313 8.67 -23.45 -27.70
CA LEU A 313 8.81 -22.49 -28.78
C LEU A 313 9.17 -23.23 -30.06
N SER A 314 8.46 -22.94 -31.15
CA SER A 314 8.76 -23.53 -32.46
C SER A 314 9.25 -22.44 -33.41
N PHE A 315 10.34 -22.71 -34.11
CA PHE A 315 11.00 -21.79 -35.02
C PHE A 315 11.12 -22.44 -36.39
N ASP A 316 10.76 -21.68 -37.42
CA ASP A 316 11.11 -22.02 -38.80
C ASP A 316 12.55 -21.57 -39.04
N LEU A 317 13.42 -22.50 -39.43
CA LEU A 317 14.82 -22.20 -39.74
C LEU A 317 15.03 -21.72 -41.18
N ASP A 318 13.98 -21.66 -42.00
CA ASP A 318 14.05 -21.15 -43.35
C ASP A 318 14.52 -19.68 -43.36
N GLY A 319 15.72 -19.45 -43.93
CA GLY A 319 16.34 -18.12 -44.00
C GLY A 319 17.27 -17.77 -42.82
N ALA A 320 17.42 -18.65 -41.83
CA ALA A 320 18.47 -18.52 -40.81
C ALA A 320 19.89 -18.69 -41.42
N PRO A 321 20.95 -18.25 -40.72
CA PRO A 321 22.33 -18.54 -41.13
C PRO A 321 22.60 -20.05 -41.21
N SER A 322 23.21 -20.52 -42.31
CA SER A 322 23.55 -21.94 -42.50
C SER A 322 25.06 -22.17 -42.57
N PRO A 323 25.61 -23.19 -41.87
CA PRO A 323 24.94 -23.97 -40.82
C PRO A 323 24.82 -23.16 -39.50
N ILE A 324 23.85 -23.50 -38.66
CA ILE A 324 23.75 -22.95 -37.30
C ILE A 324 24.71 -23.73 -36.41
N THR A 325 25.62 -23.04 -35.72
CA THR A 325 26.61 -23.65 -34.82
C THR A 325 26.46 -23.25 -33.36
N ALA A 326 25.75 -22.16 -33.07
CA ALA A 326 25.47 -21.73 -31.69
C ALA A 326 24.07 -21.10 -31.55
N LEU A 327 23.50 -21.24 -30.36
CA LEU A 327 22.25 -20.64 -29.92
C LEU A 327 22.54 -19.70 -28.75
N ARG A 328 21.91 -18.52 -28.74
CA ARG A 328 21.97 -17.57 -27.63
C ARG A 328 20.56 -17.24 -27.14
N LEU A 329 20.35 -17.40 -25.84
CA LEU A 329 19.19 -16.91 -25.11
C LEU A 329 19.56 -15.57 -24.48
N GLU A 330 18.90 -14.51 -24.93
CA GLU A 330 19.01 -13.17 -24.34
C GLU A 330 17.85 -12.97 -23.39
N VAL A 331 18.13 -12.64 -22.13
CA VAL A 331 17.14 -12.25 -21.12
C VAL A 331 17.18 -10.74 -20.98
N LEU A 332 16.03 -10.09 -21.07
CA LEU A 332 15.91 -8.66 -21.29
C LEU A 332 15.10 -7.99 -20.18
N PRO A 333 15.49 -6.78 -19.74
CA PRO A 333 14.66 -6.03 -18.81
C PRO A 333 13.41 -5.48 -19.50
N ASP A 334 12.37 -5.25 -18.71
CA ASP A 334 11.13 -4.63 -19.16
C ASP A 334 10.43 -3.99 -17.95
N ASP A 335 9.98 -2.74 -18.09
CA ASP A 335 9.36 -1.99 -16.99
C ASP A 335 8.06 -2.63 -16.48
N ARG A 336 7.44 -3.52 -17.27
CA ARG A 336 6.24 -4.28 -16.87
C ARG A 336 6.57 -5.46 -15.94
N LEU A 337 7.85 -5.80 -15.78
CA LEU A 337 8.28 -6.94 -14.96
C LEU A 337 8.62 -6.50 -13.53
N PRO A 338 8.46 -7.38 -12.53
CA PRO A 338 8.89 -7.09 -11.17
C PRO A 338 10.34 -6.63 -11.10
N ALA A 339 10.61 -5.49 -10.47
CA ALA A 339 11.95 -4.88 -10.38
C ALA A 339 12.66 -4.68 -11.74
N GLY A 340 11.89 -4.53 -12.83
CA GLY A 340 12.43 -4.38 -14.20
C GLY A 340 12.83 -5.70 -14.86
N GLY A 341 12.57 -6.86 -14.22
CA GLY A 341 12.91 -8.17 -14.75
C GLY A 341 14.41 -8.50 -14.68
N PRO A 342 14.94 -9.40 -15.53
CA PRO A 342 14.27 -10.04 -16.66
C PRO A 342 13.33 -11.19 -16.27
N GLY A 343 13.26 -11.58 -14.99
CA GLY A 343 12.41 -12.64 -14.48
C GLY A 343 11.06 -12.17 -13.95
N ARG A 344 10.26 -13.15 -13.48
CA ARG A 344 8.88 -12.95 -13.00
C ARG A 344 8.66 -13.28 -11.53
N ALA A 345 9.70 -13.69 -10.81
CA ALA A 345 9.57 -13.92 -9.38
C ALA A 345 9.07 -12.65 -8.69
N PHE A 346 8.04 -12.78 -7.86
CA PHE A 346 7.39 -11.63 -7.22
C PHE A 346 7.29 -11.81 -5.69
N TYR A 347 6.51 -12.78 -5.20
CA TYR A 347 6.22 -12.94 -3.77
C TYR A 347 7.13 -13.95 -3.04
N GLU A 348 7.34 -15.16 -3.57
CA GLU A 348 8.07 -16.24 -2.88
C GLU A 348 9.60 -16.25 -3.16
N GLY A 349 10.15 -15.18 -3.74
CA GLY A 349 11.53 -15.11 -4.21
C GLY A 349 12.14 -13.71 -4.14
N ARG A 350 13.31 -13.53 -4.75
CA ARG A 350 13.82 -12.19 -5.03
C ARG A 350 13.01 -11.59 -6.18
N LYS A 351 12.40 -10.44 -5.95
CA LYS A 351 11.59 -9.72 -6.95
C LYS A 351 12.40 -9.52 -8.23
N GLY A 352 11.87 -9.92 -9.39
CA GLY A 352 12.49 -9.79 -10.72
C GLY A 352 13.43 -10.93 -11.14
N ASP A 353 13.62 -11.93 -10.29
CA ASP A 353 14.48 -13.09 -10.57
C ASP A 353 13.75 -14.15 -11.42
N PHE A 354 14.53 -15.04 -12.04
CA PHE A 354 14.04 -16.26 -12.71
C PHE A 354 14.97 -17.44 -12.38
N PHE A 355 14.51 -18.65 -12.66
CA PHE A 355 15.35 -19.84 -12.56
C PHE A 355 15.08 -20.79 -13.73
N LEU A 356 15.94 -20.76 -14.73
CA LEU A 356 15.91 -21.69 -15.86
C LEU A 356 16.62 -22.96 -15.44
N SER A 357 15.87 -24.02 -15.15
CA SER A 357 16.44 -25.31 -14.76
C SER A 357 16.90 -26.12 -15.96
N GLU A 358 16.11 -26.16 -17.03
CA GLU A 358 16.45 -26.94 -18.23
C GLU A 358 16.12 -26.22 -19.53
N LEU A 359 16.97 -26.42 -20.54
CA LEU A 359 16.74 -26.02 -21.92
C LEU A 359 17.09 -27.19 -22.83
N THR A 360 16.08 -27.74 -23.49
CA THR A 360 16.25 -28.78 -24.49
C THR A 360 15.83 -28.29 -25.86
N ALA A 361 16.42 -28.84 -26.92
CA ALA A 361 16.07 -28.50 -28.28
C ALA A 361 16.02 -29.75 -29.17
N ASN A 362 15.09 -29.75 -30.12
CA ASN A 362 14.93 -30.80 -31.11
C ASN A 362 14.73 -30.20 -32.50
N VAL A 363 15.27 -30.85 -33.54
CA VAL A 363 14.97 -30.53 -34.94
C VAL A 363 14.31 -31.73 -35.59
N ASN A 364 13.11 -31.54 -36.16
CA ASN A 364 12.32 -32.63 -36.76
C ASN A 364 12.20 -33.86 -35.81
N SER A 365 11.96 -33.58 -34.52
CA SER A 365 11.88 -34.58 -33.43
C SER A 365 13.17 -35.34 -33.11
N ARG A 366 14.34 -34.85 -33.55
CA ARG A 366 15.65 -35.38 -33.14
C ARG A 366 16.31 -34.44 -32.13
N PRO A 367 16.77 -34.94 -30.96
CA PRO A 367 17.47 -34.14 -29.97
C PRO A 367 18.74 -33.48 -30.50
N ILE A 368 18.98 -32.25 -30.08
CA ILE A 368 20.22 -31.51 -30.26
C ILE A 368 21.04 -31.63 -28.97
N GLU A 369 22.32 -31.98 -29.10
CA GLU A 369 23.27 -31.94 -27.99
C GLU A 369 24.00 -30.59 -27.97
N PHE A 370 24.05 -29.95 -26.81
CA PHE A 370 24.81 -28.73 -26.57
C PHE A 370 26.17 -29.02 -25.94
N THR A 371 27.13 -28.13 -26.16
CA THR A 371 28.49 -28.18 -25.61
C THR A 371 29.01 -26.79 -25.30
N ASP A 372 30.07 -26.71 -24.50
CA ASP A 372 30.75 -25.46 -24.10
C ASP A 372 29.79 -24.30 -23.71
N PRO A 373 28.83 -24.52 -22.79
CA PRO A 373 27.87 -23.51 -22.40
C PRO A 373 28.56 -22.36 -21.64
N SER A 374 28.13 -21.13 -21.87
CA SER A 374 28.69 -19.93 -21.22
C SER A 374 27.62 -18.86 -21.02
N HIS A 375 27.85 -17.93 -20.10
CA HIS A 375 26.90 -16.88 -19.75
C HIS A 375 27.62 -15.61 -19.32
N THR A 376 26.95 -14.46 -19.38
CA THR A 376 27.50 -13.17 -18.93
C THR A 376 27.54 -13.02 -17.42
N TYR A 377 26.51 -13.54 -16.75
CA TYR A 377 26.34 -13.42 -15.32
C TYR A 377 25.52 -14.58 -14.79
N GLY A 378 25.82 -15.05 -13.57
CA GLY A 378 25.07 -16.12 -12.93
C GLY A 378 25.20 -16.00 -11.43
N LYS A 379 24.05 -15.91 -10.74
CA LYS A 379 23.98 -15.94 -9.28
C LYS A 379 22.60 -16.41 -8.82
N ILE A 380 22.57 -17.20 -7.76
CA ILE A 380 21.36 -17.60 -7.05
C ILE A 380 21.21 -16.75 -5.77
N SER A 381 20.03 -16.17 -5.52
CA SER A 381 19.76 -15.44 -4.26
C SER A 381 19.34 -16.36 -3.11
N ILE A 382 18.52 -17.39 -3.37
CA ILE A 382 17.84 -18.18 -2.33
C ILE A 382 18.17 -19.67 -2.48
N GLY A 383 18.77 -20.28 -1.45
CA GLY A 383 19.19 -21.68 -1.47
C GLY A 383 20.68 -21.85 -1.81
N SER A 384 21.10 -23.10 -2.01
CA SER A 384 22.48 -23.48 -2.33
C SER A 384 22.61 -23.90 -3.79
N GLY A 385 23.79 -23.71 -4.37
CA GLY A 385 24.10 -24.14 -5.74
C GLY A 385 24.95 -23.12 -6.50
N SER A 386 25.34 -23.45 -7.72
CA SER A 386 25.89 -22.50 -8.68
C SER A 386 24.81 -22.11 -9.70
N ALA A 387 25.03 -20.99 -10.39
CA ALA A 387 24.19 -20.53 -11.49
C ALA A 387 24.95 -20.64 -12.82
N ASP A 388 25.72 -21.72 -12.97
CA ASP A 388 26.60 -21.92 -14.12
C ASP A 388 25.78 -22.25 -15.36
N ALA A 389 26.23 -21.79 -16.53
CA ALA A 389 25.54 -22.08 -17.80
C ALA A 389 25.38 -23.58 -18.10
N ALA A 390 26.27 -24.43 -17.58
CA ALA A 390 26.18 -25.88 -17.76
C ALA A 390 24.97 -26.51 -17.05
N ASN A 391 24.45 -25.84 -16.02
CA ASN A 391 23.34 -26.35 -15.23
C ASN A 391 22.02 -26.37 -16.00
N VAL A 392 21.89 -25.66 -17.13
CA VAL A 392 20.64 -25.62 -17.92
C VAL A 392 20.52 -26.79 -18.89
N ILE A 393 21.52 -27.68 -18.94
CA ILE A 393 21.59 -28.81 -19.88
C ILE A 393 22.11 -30.09 -19.20
N ASP A 394 22.12 -30.15 -17.86
CA ASP A 394 22.68 -31.28 -17.10
C ASP A 394 21.64 -32.37 -16.80
N GLY A 395 20.36 -32.11 -17.05
CA GLY A 395 19.25 -33.04 -16.80
C GLY A 395 18.81 -33.09 -15.33
N GLU A 396 19.24 -32.14 -14.50
CA GLU A 396 18.94 -32.04 -13.08
C GLU A 396 18.07 -30.81 -12.78
N GLY A 397 16.77 -31.02 -12.58
CA GLY A 397 15.83 -29.91 -12.35
C GLY A 397 16.06 -29.07 -11.08
N SER A 398 17.00 -29.48 -10.20
CA SER A 398 17.38 -28.73 -8.99
C SER A 398 18.56 -27.78 -9.19
N THR A 399 19.28 -27.88 -10.31
CA THR A 399 20.29 -26.92 -10.77
C THR A 399 19.68 -26.03 -11.85
N GLY A 400 20.34 -24.92 -12.19
CA GLY A 400 19.86 -24.02 -13.23
C GLY A 400 20.61 -22.70 -13.30
N TRP A 401 20.13 -21.81 -14.16
CA TRP A 401 20.66 -20.46 -14.37
C TRP A 401 19.70 -19.39 -13.85
N SER A 402 20.26 -18.39 -13.18
CA SER A 402 19.57 -17.23 -12.60
C SER A 402 20.51 -16.03 -12.64
N THR A 403 19.96 -14.83 -12.83
CA THR A 403 20.70 -13.57 -12.87
C THR A 403 20.42 -12.72 -11.63
N SER A 404 20.15 -13.37 -10.50
CA SER A 404 19.78 -12.72 -9.25
C SER A 404 20.79 -11.65 -8.83
N GLY A 405 20.33 -10.42 -8.58
CA GLY A 405 21.22 -9.28 -8.34
C GLY A 405 21.49 -8.39 -9.54
N HIS A 406 21.12 -8.82 -10.74
CA HIS A 406 21.16 -8.04 -11.99
C HIS A 406 19.73 -7.74 -12.48
N GLU A 407 18.81 -7.48 -11.55
CA GLU A 407 17.46 -7.03 -11.92
C GLU A 407 17.53 -5.72 -12.73
N GLY A 408 16.64 -5.57 -13.72
CA GLY A 408 16.65 -4.42 -14.64
C GLY A 408 17.81 -4.41 -15.66
N GLN A 409 18.60 -5.49 -15.75
CA GLN A 409 19.71 -5.60 -16.70
C GLN A 409 19.55 -6.77 -17.67
N ALA A 410 20.07 -6.59 -18.89
CA ALA A 410 20.12 -7.65 -19.88
C ALA A 410 21.30 -8.59 -19.62
N ASN A 411 21.09 -9.89 -19.82
CA ASN A 411 22.11 -10.92 -19.73
C ASN A 411 21.88 -11.96 -20.82
N HIS A 412 22.88 -12.81 -21.10
CA HIS A 412 22.70 -13.88 -22.08
C HIS A 412 23.44 -15.16 -21.73
N LEU A 413 22.86 -16.25 -22.20
CA LEU A 413 23.37 -17.61 -22.17
C LEU A 413 23.67 -18.05 -23.61
N VAL A 414 24.84 -18.61 -23.84
CA VAL A 414 25.27 -19.18 -25.13
C VAL A 414 25.45 -20.68 -25.00
N LEU A 415 24.84 -21.43 -25.91
CA LEU A 415 24.93 -22.88 -26.02
C LEU A 415 25.49 -23.22 -27.41
N ASN A 416 26.65 -23.87 -27.49
CA ASN A 416 27.21 -24.32 -28.75
C ASN A 416 26.61 -25.66 -29.15
N LEU A 417 26.34 -25.87 -30.44
CA LEU A 417 25.81 -27.13 -30.92
C LEU A 417 26.95 -28.10 -31.19
N LYS A 418 26.83 -29.32 -30.66
CA LYS A 418 27.83 -30.38 -30.88
C LYS A 418 27.92 -30.77 -32.36
N GLU A 419 26.78 -30.75 -33.07
CA GLU A 419 26.70 -30.95 -34.51
C GLU A 419 26.01 -29.74 -35.16
N PRO A 420 26.62 -29.10 -36.19
CA PRO A 420 26.01 -27.97 -36.89
C PRO A 420 24.67 -28.35 -37.56
N LEU A 421 23.69 -27.45 -37.47
CA LEU A 421 22.37 -27.68 -38.08
C LEU A 421 22.28 -27.05 -39.47
N SER A 422 21.73 -27.78 -40.42
CA SER A 422 21.26 -27.21 -41.70
C SER A 422 19.97 -26.41 -41.50
N THR A 423 19.77 -25.36 -42.28
CA THR A 423 18.61 -24.46 -42.22
C THR A 423 17.36 -25.03 -42.89
N ALA A 424 17.05 -26.30 -42.65
CA ALA A 424 15.88 -26.96 -43.20
C ALA A 424 15.14 -27.71 -42.08
N GLY A 425 13.91 -27.28 -41.81
CA GLY A 425 13.01 -27.90 -40.84
C GLY A 425 12.70 -27.02 -39.63
N GLU A 426 11.93 -27.58 -38.71
CA GLU A 426 11.43 -26.89 -37.52
C GLU A 426 12.34 -27.17 -36.33
N LEU A 427 12.83 -26.10 -35.70
CA LEU A 427 13.53 -26.13 -34.41
C LEU A 427 12.50 -25.94 -33.31
N ARG A 428 12.40 -26.91 -32.41
CA ARG A 428 11.58 -26.82 -31.20
C ARG A 428 12.48 -26.70 -29.97
N ILE A 429 12.33 -25.62 -29.22
CA ILE A 429 13.02 -25.38 -27.95
C ILE A 429 12.01 -25.52 -26.82
N GLU A 430 12.37 -26.27 -25.79
CA GLU A 430 11.63 -26.38 -24.54
C GLU A 430 12.47 -25.84 -23.39
N MET A 431 11.91 -24.91 -22.62
CA MET A 431 12.53 -24.31 -21.44
C MET A 431 11.71 -24.65 -20.21
N VAL A 432 12.35 -25.15 -19.16
CA VAL A 432 11.72 -25.49 -17.88
C VAL A 432 12.19 -24.53 -16.81
N PHE A 433 11.25 -23.96 -16.08
CA PHE A 433 11.49 -23.10 -14.93
C PHE A 433 10.96 -23.79 -13.68
N GLU A 434 11.82 -24.53 -13.00
CA GLU A 434 11.43 -25.34 -11.84
C GLU A 434 12.19 -24.96 -10.59
N ARG A 435 11.46 -24.57 -9.53
CA ARG A 435 12.04 -24.26 -8.22
C ARG A 435 11.01 -24.45 -7.11
N HIS A 436 11.44 -24.41 -5.86
CA HIS A 436 10.54 -24.47 -4.69
C HIS A 436 9.61 -23.24 -4.57
N PHE A 437 9.79 -22.22 -5.42
CA PHE A 437 8.92 -21.05 -5.60
C PHE A 437 8.76 -20.73 -7.10
N ALA A 438 7.73 -19.97 -7.47
CA ALA A 438 7.49 -19.59 -8.87
C ALA A 438 8.51 -18.55 -9.37
N ALA A 439 9.25 -18.88 -10.42
CA ALA A 439 10.40 -18.10 -10.91
C ALA A 439 10.60 -18.24 -12.43
N SER A 440 9.53 -18.05 -13.21
CA SER A 440 9.62 -18.09 -14.67
C SER A 440 10.28 -16.83 -15.26
N LEU A 441 10.71 -16.93 -16.51
CA LEU A 441 11.36 -15.84 -17.24
C LEU A 441 10.32 -14.85 -17.80
N GLY A 442 10.65 -13.56 -17.76
CA GLY A 442 9.77 -12.45 -18.10
C GLY A 442 9.91 -12.02 -19.55
N ARG A 443 11.04 -11.43 -19.95
CA ARG A 443 11.27 -11.04 -21.36
C ARG A 443 12.56 -11.65 -21.88
N PHE A 444 12.49 -12.25 -23.06
CA PHE A 444 13.63 -12.93 -23.64
C PHE A 444 13.54 -13.08 -25.16
N ARG A 445 14.64 -13.41 -25.82
CA ARG A 445 14.66 -13.75 -27.25
C ARG A 445 15.76 -14.76 -27.57
N PHE A 446 15.65 -15.39 -28.72
CA PHE A 446 16.67 -16.29 -29.25
C PHE A 446 17.37 -15.70 -30.47
N THR A 447 18.70 -15.82 -30.47
CA THR A 447 19.57 -15.51 -31.60
C THR A 447 20.43 -16.72 -31.95
N VAL A 448 20.83 -16.84 -33.21
CA VAL A 448 21.69 -17.94 -33.71
C VAL A 448 22.91 -17.38 -34.43
N ALA A 449 23.99 -18.15 -34.45
CA ALA A 449 25.22 -17.81 -35.14
C ALA A 449 25.72 -18.96 -36.04
N ASN A 450 26.46 -18.56 -37.08
CA ASN A 450 27.32 -19.44 -37.86
C ASN A 450 28.78 -19.03 -37.58
N ALA A 451 29.38 -19.66 -36.58
CA ALA A 451 30.74 -19.44 -36.15
C ALA A 451 31.61 -20.68 -36.40
N GLU A 452 32.86 -20.46 -36.84
CA GLU A 452 33.83 -21.54 -37.10
C GLU A 452 34.37 -22.21 -35.83
N LYS A 453 34.26 -21.53 -34.67
CA LYS A 453 34.76 -21.99 -33.37
C LYS A 453 33.64 -21.90 -32.33
N PRO A 454 33.70 -22.70 -31.24
CA PRO A 454 32.81 -22.53 -30.11
C PRO A 454 32.82 -21.09 -29.61
N VAL A 455 31.63 -20.53 -29.46
CA VAL A 455 31.38 -19.14 -29.07
C VAL A 455 31.25 -19.07 -27.55
N GLN A 456 31.76 -18.00 -26.97
CA GLN A 456 31.58 -17.67 -25.55
C GLN A 456 30.68 -16.45 -25.42
N ALA A 457 29.90 -16.38 -24.34
CA ALA A 457 29.12 -15.19 -24.02
C ALA A 457 30.04 -13.97 -23.91
N ALA A 458 29.78 -12.95 -24.75
CA ALA A 458 30.58 -11.72 -24.77
C ALA A 458 30.45 -10.93 -23.46
N ASP A 459 31.54 -10.32 -23.00
CA ASP A 459 31.60 -9.45 -21.81
C ASP A 459 31.18 -8.00 -22.11
N VAL A 460 30.49 -7.78 -23.23
CA VAL A 460 29.95 -6.50 -23.68
C VAL A 460 28.46 -6.61 -23.97
N PRO A 461 27.70 -5.50 -23.91
CA PRO A 461 26.30 -5.48 -24.32
C PRO A 461 26.09 -6.00 -25.75
N VAL A 462 24.93 -6.64 -26.00
CA VAL A 462 24.64 -7.31 -27.29
C VAL A 462 24.64 -6.34 -28.48
N ASP A 463 24.18 -5.11 -28.29
CA ASP A 463 24.22 -4.08 -29.33
C ASP A 463 25.67 -3.66 -29.66
N VAL A 464 26.54 -3.61 -28.65
CA VAL A 464 27.97 -3.34 -28.80
C VAL A 464 28.67 -4.49 -29.53
N GLU A 465 28.36 -5.75 -29.19
CA GLU A 465 28.87 -6.93 -29.91
C GLU A 465 28.48 -6.88 -31.39
N SER A 466 27.23 -6.51 -31.68
CA SER A 466 26.73 -6.37 -33.05
C SER A 466 27.54 -5.32 -33.83
N LEU A 467 27.85 -4.16 -33.22
CA LEU A 467 28.69 -3.13 -33.83
C LEU A 467 30.12 -3.61 -34.11
N LEU A 468 30.69 -4.44 -33.23
CA LEU A 468 32.05 -4.95 -33.38
C LEU A 468 32.20 -5.86 -34.61
N THR A 469 31.13 -6.51 -35.06
CA THR A 469 31.12 -7.34 -36.27
C THR A 469 30.96 -6.53 -37.57
N ALA A 470 30.48 -5.29 -37.49
CA ALA A 470 30.32 -4.42 -38.64
C ALA A 470 31.67 -3.83 -39.11
N SER A 471 31.72 -3.39 -40.38
CA SER A 471 32.88 -2.67 -40.88
C SER A 471 33.05 -1.35 -40.11
N PRO A 472 34.26 -0.99 -39.64
CA PRO A 472 34.47 0.29 -39.00
C PRO A 472 34.18 1.50 -39.91
N ASP A 473 34.17 1.31 -41.23
CA ASP A 473 33.77 2.36 -42.20
C ASP A 473 32.26 2.64 -42.19
N ASP A 474 31.44 1.72 -41.67
CA ASP A 474 29.99 1.83 -41.59
C ASP A 474 29.52 2.45 -40.26
N TRP A 475 30.42 2.64 -39.30
CA TRP A 475 30.08 3.19 -37.99
C TRP A 475 29.69 4.66 -38.07
N THR A 476 28.52 4.97 -37.53
CA THR A 476 28.07 6.33 -37.31
C THR A 476 28.83 6.98 -36.15
N LYS A 477 28.67 8.30 -36.00
CA LYS A 477 29.18 9.01 -34.81
C LYS A 477 28.61 8.45 -33.51
N GLU A 478 27.36 7.98 -33.54
CA GLU A 478 26.71 7.40 -32.37
C GLU A 478 27.31 6.04 -32.01
N ASP A 479 27.62 5.21 -33.01
CA ASP A 479 28.28 3.91 -32.80
C ASP A 479 29.66 4.05 -32.15
N HIS A 480 30.44 5.03 -32.62
CA HIS A 480 31.71 5.38 -31.99
C HIS A 480 31.53 5.81 -30.53
N THR A 481 30.49 6.60 -30.23
CA THR A 481 30.17 7.00 -28.86
C THR A 481 29.82 5.78 -28.01
N ARG A 482 28.94 4.89 -28.48
CA ARG A 482 28.55 3.66 -27.75
C ARG A 482 29.75 2.78 -27.44
N LEU A 483 30.61 2.49 -28.44
CA LEU A 483 31.83 1.71 -28.24
C LEU A 483 32.78 2.33 -27.20
N ARG A 484 32.95 3.66 -27.24
CA ARG A 484 33.77 4.38 -26.26
C ARG A 484 33.15 4.35 -24.86
N THR A 485 31.84 4.52 -24.75
CA THR A 485 31.12 4.43 -23.49
C THR A 485 31.29 3.04 -22.87
N SER A 486 31.13 1.96 -23.64
CA SER A 486 31.36 0.59 -23.16
C SER A 486 32.79 0.38 -22.67
N PHE A 487 33.80 0.84 -23.43
CA PHE A 487 35.19 0.81 -22.97
C PHE A 487 35.40 1.60 -21.67
N ASN A 488 34.85 2.82 -21.61
CA ASN A 488 34.99 3.70 -20.46
C ASN A 488 34.37 3.10 -19.18
N HIS A 489 33.33 2.26 -19.30
CA HIS A 489 32.71 1.59 -18.16
C HIS A 489 33.57 0.46 -17.58
N ILE A 490 34.40 -0.20 -18.38
CA ILE A 490 35.15 -1.38 -17.94
C ILE A 490 36.66 -1.12 -17.79
N ALA A 491 37.20 -0.05 -18.36
CA ALA A 491 38.63 0.25 -18.35
C ALA A 491 39.16 0.38 -16.91
N PRO A 492 40.10 -0.46 -16.44
CA PRO A 492 40.62 -0.41 -15.07
C PRO A 492 41.24 0.96 -14.72
N GLU A 493 41.84 1.62 -15.71
CA GLU A 493 42.49 2.93 -15.56
C GLU A 493 41.53 4.08 -15.20
N LEU A 494 40.22 3.88 -15.40
CA LEU A 494 39.17 4.85 -15.07
C LEU A 494 38.40 4.50 -13.79
N ALA A 495 38.81 3.47 -13.04
CA ALA A 495 38.08 3.02 -11.85
C ALA A 495 37.88 4.15 -10.81
N ASP A 496 38.92 4.91 -10.51
CA ASP A 496 38.84 6.02 -9.54
C ASP A 496 37.91 7.14 -10.03
N ALA A 497 37.94 7.45 -11.33
CA ALA A 497 37.07 8.48 -11.93
C ALA A 497 35.61 8.02 -12.02
N ARG A 498 35.36 6.71 -12.20
CA ARG A 498 34.02 6.13 -12.18
C ARG A 498 33.41 6.05 -10.78
N ALA A 499 34.21 5.98 -9.72
CA ALA A 499 33.70 5.86 -8.35
C ALA A 499 32.70 6.98 -7.98
N GLU A 500 32.87 8.20 -8.47
CA GLU A 500 31.89 9.28 -8.29
C GLU A 500 30.59 9.02 -9.06
N ILE A 501 30.68 8.55 -10.31
CA ILE A 501 29.52 8.21 -11.15
C ILE A 501 28.74 7.05 -10.50
N ASP A 502 29.44 6.02 -10.04
CA ASP A 502 28.83 4.86 -9.41
C ASP A 502 28.14 5.27 -8.10
N LYS A 503 28.76 6.15 -7.30
CA LYS A 503 28.13 6.74 -6.12
C LYS A 503 26.89 7.58 -6.44
N LEU A 504 26.92 8.37 -7.51
CA LEU A 504 25.74 9.15 -7.95
C LEU A 504 24.62 8.24 -8.43
N ARG A 505 24.94 7.13 -9.10
CA ARG A 505 23.96 6.11 -9.48
C ARG A 505 23.31 5.45 -8.26
N GLU A 506 24.09 5.19 -7.22
CA GLU A 506 23.57 4.71 -5.92
C GLU A 506 22.68 5.74 -5.20
N GLN A 507 22.80 7.03 -5.55
CA GLN A 507 22.01 8.13 -4.98
C GLN A 507 20.78 8.50 -5.81
N LEU A 508 20.58 7.89 -6.98
CA LEU A 508 19.39 8.17 -7.80
C LEU A 508 18.14 7.86 -6.97
N PRO A 509 17.22 8.83 -6.78
CA PRO A 509 16.02 8.57 -6.03
C PRO A 509 15.16 7.57 -6.83
N SER A 510 14.77 6.49 -6.18
CA SER A 510 13.76 5.58 -6.71
C SER A 510 12.39 6.15 -6.35
N PRO A 511 11.49 6.35 -7.32
CA PRO A 511 10.11 6.73 -7.02
C PRO A 511 9.51 5.65 -6.10
N PRO A 512 8.67 6.03 -5.12
CA PRO A 512 8.00 5.05 -4.31
C PRO A 512 7.10 4.18 -5.19
N GLU A 513 7.21 2.88 -5.05
CA GLU A 513 6.28 1.94 -5.68
C GLU A 513 4.99 1.87 -4.87
N THR A 514 3.88 1.53 -5.51
CA THR A 514 2.67 1.09 -4.84
C THR A 514 1.98 -0.05 -5.56
N MET A 515 1.27 -0.88 -4.80
CA MET A 515 0.55 -2.01 -5.39
C MET A 515 -0.74 -1.54 -6.06
N VAL A 516 -0.93 -1.88 -7.33
CA VAL A 516 -2.12 -1.57 -8.13
C VAL A 516 -2.66 -2.82 -8.84
N MET A 517 -3.90 -2.75 -9.30
CA MET A 517 -4.52 -3.74 -10.17
C MET A 517 -4.22 -3.40 -11.64
N SER A 518 -4.08 -4.43 -12.47
CA SER A 518 -4.00 -4.29 -13.92
C SER A 518 -4.90 -5.31 -14.61
N GLU A 519 -6.02 -4.88 -15.18
CA GLU A 519 -6.96 -5.74 -15.92
C GLU A 519 -6.30 -6.43 -17.12
N TRP A 520 -6.67 -7.69 -17.36
CA TRP A 520 -6.20 -8.43 -18.53
C TRP A 520 -6.80 -7.89 -19.84
N PRO A 521 -6.05 -7.92 -20.96
CA PRO A 521 -6.56 -7.43 -22.24
C PRO A 521 -7.85 -8.12 -22.70
N ALA A 522 -8.74 -7.34 -23.32
CA ALA A 522 -9.99 -7.84 -23.90
C ALA A 522 -9.73 -9.04 -24.82
N GLY A 523 -10.46 -10.15 -24.60
CA GLY A 523 -10.29 -11.42 -25.32
C GLY A 523 -9.46 -12.47 -24.58
N HIS A 524 -8.81 -12.10 -23.47
CA HIS A 524 -8.12 -13.03 -22.58
C HIS A 524 -8.79 -12.95 -21.21
N VAL A 525 -9.73 -13.87 -20.96
CA VAL A 525 -10.49 -13.92 -19.71
C VAL A 525 -10.01 -15.09 -18.86
N ARG A 526 -9.70 -14.82 -17.60
CA ARG A 526 -9.39 -15.87 -16.63
C ARG A 526 -10.68 -16.60 -16.23
N GLU A 527 -10.79 -17.87 -16.58
CA GLU A 527 -11.95 -18.69 -16.23
C GLU A 527 -12.12 -18.79 -14.71
N THR A 528 -13.37 -18.68 -14.24
CA THR A 528 -13.75 -18.91 -12.85
C THR A 528 -14.63 -20.14 -12.76
N PHE A 529 -14.35 -21.01 -11.79
CA PHE A 529 -15.11 -22.24 -11.57
C PHE A 529 -15.87 -22.15 -10.26
N ARG A 530 -17.04 -22.80 -10.19
CA ARG A 530 -17.64 -23.11 -8.89
C ARG A 530 -16.83 -24.23 -8.23
N HIS A 531 -16.57 -24.13 -6.94
CA HIS A 531 -15.85 -25.17 -6.21
C HIS A 531 -16.78 -26.04 -5.36
N HIS A 532 -16.40 -27.30 -5.15
CA HIS A 532 -17.15 -28.18 -4.26
C HIS A 532 -16.92 -27.78 -2.79
N ARG A 533 -17.90 -27.11 -2.18
CA ARG A 533 -17.81 -26.63 -0.79
C ARG A 533 -16.63 -25.68 -0.57
N GLY A 534 -16.35 -24.80 -1.53
CA GLY A 534 -15.25 -23.85 -1.42
C GLY A 534 -13.85 -24.43 -1.58
N GLU A 535 -13.71 -25.74 -1.80
CA GLU A 535 -12.42 -26.44 -1.87
C GLU A 535 -11.70 -26.13 -3.20
N TYR A 536 -10.56 -25.44 -3.12
CA TYR A 536 -9.77 -25.00 -4.28
C TYR A 536 -9.43 -26.18 -5.20
N LEU A 537 -8.99 -27.32 -4.65
CA LEU A 537 -8.59 -28.50 -5.42
C LEU A 537 -9.77 -29.27 -6.06
N SER A 538 -11.00 -28.80 -5.88
CA SER A 538 -12.21 -29.45 -6.40
C SER A 538 -13.08 -28.51 -7.27
N PRO A 539 -12.54 -27.98 -8.40
CA PRO A 539 -13.33 -27.19 -9.34
C PRO A 539 -14.46 -28.05 -9.96
N ARG A 540 -15.55 -27.38 -10.33
CA ARG A 540 -16.73 -28.00 -10.97
C ARG A 540 -16.99 -27.34 -12.31
N GLU A 541 -18.17 -26.79 -12.53
CA GLU A 541 -18.52 -26.09 -13.75
C GLU A 541 -17.94 -24.66 -13.79
N PRO A 542 -17.56 -24.15 -14.97
CA PRO A 542 -17.22 -22.73 -15.15
C PRO A 542 -18.47 -21.86 -14.93
N VAL A 543 -18.26 -20.61 -14.53
CA VAL A 543 -19.32 -19.63 -14.32
C VAL A 543 -19.05 -18.33 -15.07
N GLU A 544 -20.12 -17.73 -15.58
CA GLU A 544 -20.05 -16.41 -16.22
C GLU A 544 -20.14 -15.29 -15.17
N PRO A 545 -19.46 -14.15 -15.38
CA PRO A 545 -19.58 -12.97 -14.51
C PRO A 545 -21.04 -12.53 -14.30
N GLY A 546 -21.33 -12.01 -13.10
CA GLY A 546 -22.65 -11.43 -12.79
C GLY A 546 -22.91 -11.27 -11.29
N VAL A 547 -24.03 -10.60 -10.99
CA VAL A 547 -24.48 -10.28 -9.64
C VAL A 547 -25.69 -11.15 -9.24
N PRO A 548 -25.98 -11.32 -7.93
CA PRO A 548 -27.13 -12.09 -7.48
C PRO A 548 -28.44 -11.59 -8.08
N ALA A 549 -29.34 -12.52 -8.43
CA ALA A 549 -30.57 -12.21 -9.17
C ALA A 549 -31.53 -11.29 -8.40
N VAL A 550 -31.43 -11.26 -7.07
CA VAL A 550 -32.20 -10.35 -6.21
C VAL A 550 -31.90 -8.87 -6.47
N PHE A 551 -30.71 -8.55 -7.00
CA PHE A 551 -30.28 -7.19 -7.29
C PHE A 551 -30.27 -6.83 -8.78
N LYS A 552 -31.01 -7.58 -9.62
CA LYS A 552 -31.11 -7.28 -11.05
C LYS A 552 -31.73 -5.89 -11.27
N ASN A 553 -31.02 -5.05 -12.01
CA ASN A 553 -31.48 -3.72 -12.42
C ASN A 553 -32.80 -3.77 -13.17
N ARG A 554 -33.51 -2.63 -13.22
CA ARG A 554 -34.81 -2.52 -13.93
C ARG A 554 -34.75 -2.96 -15.40
N ASN A 555 -33.57 -2.88 -16.02
CA ASN A 555 -33.32 -3.27 -17.41
C ASN A 555 -32.80 -4.70 -17.58
N GLY A 556 -32.53 -5.43 -16.48
CA GLY A 556 -32.11 -6.84 -16.48
C GLY A 556 -30.67 -7.12 -16.92
N SER A 557 -29.89 -6.11 -17.33
CA SER A 557 -28.48 -6.26 -17.69
C SER A 557 -27.63 -6.69 -16.49
N GLN A 558 -26.67 -7.59 -16.73
CA GLN A 558 -25.70 -8.05 -15.74
C GLN A 558 -24.33 -7.44 -16.08
N PRO A 559 -23.57 -6.93 -15.10
CA PRO A 559 -22.21 -6.50 -15.37
C PRO A 559 -21.39 -7.69 -15.86
N GLN A 560 -20.53 -7.45 -16.86
CA GLN A 560 -19.67 -8.46 -17.48
C GLN A 560 -18.20 -8.33 -17.08
N ASN A 561 -17.80 -7.18 -16.54
CA ASN A 561 -16.44 -6.89 -16.12
C ASN A 561 -16.44 -6.03 -14.85
N ARG A 562 -15.24 -5.78 -14.31
CA ARG A 562 -15.05 -5.06 -13.05
C ARG A 562 -15.53 -3.61 -13.12
N LEU A 563 -15.33 -2.91 -14.25
CA LEU A 563 -15.80 -1.53 -14.43
C LEU A 563 -17.33 -1.43 -14.44
N GLU A 564 -18.02 -2.28 -15.18
CA GLU A 564 -19.49 -2.33 -15.18
C GLU A 564 -20.04 -2.70 -13.80
N PHE A 565 -19.35 -3.57 -13.07
CA PHE A 565 -19.71 -3.92 -11.70
C PHE A 565 -19.55 -2.73 -10.74
N ALA A 566 -18.46 -1.98 -10.87
CA ALA A 566 -18.24 -0.77 -10.07
C ALA A 566 -19.31 0.30 -10.33
N GLN A 567 -19.64 0.54 -11.60
CA GLN A 567 -20.73 1.46 -12.00
C GLN A 567 -22.10 0.99 -11.50
N TRP A 568 -22.33 -0.33 -11.50
CA TRP A 568 -23.57 -0.92 -11.00
C TRP A 568 -23.76 -0.67 -9.50
N LEU A 569 -22.72 -0.82 -8.68
CA LEU A 569 -22.81 -0.63 -7.22
C LEU A 569 -23.32 0.77 -6.83
N VAL A 570 -23.02 1.78 -7.65
CA VAL A 570 -23.36 3.18 -7.40
C VAL A 570 -24.40 3.73 -8.37
N SER A 571 -25.11 2.83 -9.05
CA SER A 571 -26.24 3.20 -9.90
C SER A 571 -27.47 3.61 -9.08
N ASP A 572 -28.30 4.49 -9.64
CA ASP A 572 -29.51 5.00 -9.00
C ASP A 572 -30.53 3.91 -8.63
N ASP A 573 -30.48 2.74 -9.31
CA ASP A 573 -31.36 1.61 -9.03
C ASP A 573 -30.77 0.58 -8.05
N HIS A 574 -29.54 0.78 -7.58
CA HIS A 574 -28.93 -0.09 -6.58
C HIS A 574 -29.50 0.17 -5.17
N PRO A 575 -30.05 -0.85 -4.46
CA PRO A 575 -30.82 -0.62 -3.24
C PRO A 575 -29.98 -0.46 -1.97
N LEU A 576 -28.71 -0.88 -1.94
CA LEU A 576 -27.98 -1.03 -0.66
C LEU A 576 -26.87 -0.01 -0.46
N THR A 577 -26.13 0.35 -1.50
CA THR A 577 -24.87 1.09 -1.33
C THR A 577 -25.03 2.45 -0.65
N SER A 578 -26.04 3.23 -1.03
CA SER A 578 -26.34 4.50 -0.35
C SER A 578 -26.75 4.28 1.10
N ARG A 579 -27.65 3.32 1.38
CA ARG A 579 -28.09 2.96 2.75
C ARG A 579 -26.94 2.52 3.65
N VAL A 580 -26.06 1.67 3.14
CA VAL A 580 -24.89 1.16 3.85
C VAL A 580 -23.92 2.31 4.16
N THR A 581 -23.68 3.19 3.19
CA THR A 581 -22.77 4.32 3.33
C THR A 581 -23.29 5.33 4.36
N VAL A 582 -24.55 5.75 4.26
CA VAL A 582 -25.13 6.71 5.23
C VAL A 582 -25.26 6.10 6.63
N ASN A 583 -25.50 4.79 6.75
CA ASN A 583 -25.54 4.12 8.04
C ASN A 583 -24.17 4.11 8.73
N ARG A 584 -23.07 3.99 7.97
CA ARG A 584 -21.71 4.08 8.52
C ARG A 584 -21.35 5.50 8.93
N ALA A 585 -21.71 6.50 8.12
CA ALA A 585 -21.57 7.90 8.50
C ALA A 585 -22.34 8.16 9.81
N TRP A 586 -23.60 7.72 9.89
CA TRP A 586 -24.41 7.81 11.10
C TRP A 586 -23.74 7.12 12.31
N GLN A 587 -23.25 5.89 12.13
CA GLN A 587 -22.53 5.14 13.18
C GLN A 587 -21.28 5.89 13.67
N ALA A 588 -20.57 6.60 12.80
CA ALA A 588 -19.40 7.39 13.20
C ALA A 588 -19.78 8.50 14.20
N PHE A 589 -20.88 9.22 13.94
CA PHE A 589 -21.37 10.29 14.80
C PHE A 589 -22.09 9.78 16.05
N PHE A 590 -22.99 8.80 15.92
CA PHE A 590 -23.83 8.35 17.03
C PHE A 590 -23.26 7.16 17.80
N GLY A 591 -22.19 6.54 17.30
CA GLY A 591 -21.56 5.36 17.88
C GLY A 591 -22.22 4.04 17.50
N ILE A 592 -23.49 4.07 17.10
CA ILE A 592 -24.29 2.96 16.60
C ILE A 592 -25.04 3.39 15.34
N GLY A 593 -25.10 2.53 14.33
CA GLY A 593 -25.87 2.78 13.11
C GLY A 593 -27.38 2.71 13.35
N LEU A 594 -28.15 3.27 12.42
CA LEU A 594 -29.60 3.04 12.34
C LEU A 594 -29.86 1.53 12.19
N VAL A 595 -29.08 0.87 11.34
CA VAL A 595 -28.85 -0.58 11.36
C VAL A 595 -27.59 -0.84 12.18
N GLU A 596 -27.72 -1.58 13.29
CA GLU A 596 -26.61 -1.83 14.21
C GLU A 596 -25.46 -2.62 13.57
N SER A 597 -25.80 -3.58 12.71
CA SER A 597 -24.88 -4.41 11.95
C SER A 597 -24.42 -3.69 10.69
N SER A 598 -23.47 -2.76 10.80
CA SER A 598 -22.99 -1.96 9.66
C SER A 598 -22.29 -2.73 8.53
N GLY A 599 -22.01 -4.02 8.73
CA GLY A 599 -21.54 -4.95 7.69
C GLY A 599 -22.60 -5.94 7.21
N ASP A 600 -23.80 -5.94 7.78
CA ASP A 600 -24.85 -6.91 7.45
C ASP A 600 -26.25 -6.28 7.51
N PHE A 601 -26.86 -6.10 6.34
CA PHE A 601 -28.23 -5.65 6.08
C PHE A 601 -29.12 -6.83 5.64
N GLY A 602 -28.62 -8.05 5.80
CA GLY A 602 -29.31 -9.28 5.45
C GLY A 602 -30.55 -9.52 6.32
N THR A 603 -31.26 -10.57 5.96
CA THR A 603 -32.54 -10.98 6.55
C THR A 603 -32.47 -11.40 8.02
N GLN A 604 -31.27 -11.60 8.56
CA GLN A 604 -31.04 -11.92 9.98
C GLN A 604 -30.63 -10.71 10.82
N SER A 605 -30.43 -9.55 10.20
CA SER A 605 -30.06 -8.32 10.89
C SER A 605 -31.27 -7.69 11.57
N GLU A 606 -31.02 -6.97 12.68
CA GLU A 606 -32.06 -6.17 13.31
C GLU A 606 -32.55 -5.09 12.32
N PRO A 607 -33.88 -4.86 12.19
CA PRO A 607 -34.37 -3.79 11.35
C PRO A 607 -33.81 -2.42 11.78
N PRO A 608 -33.75 -1.44 10.85
CA PRO A 608 -33.32 -0.09 11.21
C PRO A 608 -34.16 0.48 12.35
N SER A 609 -33.55 1.19 13.30
CA SER A 609 -34.30 1.87 14.37
C SER A 609 -35.22 2.97 13.82
N HIS A 610 -34.82 3.61 12.73
CA HIS A 610 -35.57 4.65 12.02
C HIS A 610 -35.52 4.36 10.50
N PRO A 611 -36.38 3.46 9.97
CA PRO A 611 -36.31 3.02 8.58
C PRO A 611 -36.55 4.17 7.59
N ASP A 612 -37.52 5.04 7.86
CA ASP A 612 -37.83 6.16 6.97
C ASP A 612 -36.70 7.20 6.93
N LEU A 613 -36.02 7.41 8.07
CA LEU A 613 -34.83 8.28 8.15
C LEU A 613 -33.66 7.71 7.34
N LEU A 614 -33.42 6.39 7.43
CA LEU A 614 -32.38 5.72 6.66
C LEU A 614 -32.63 5.87 5.16
N ASP A 615 -33.86 5.62 4.73
CA ASP A 615 -34.26 5.72 3.32
C ASP A 615 -34.17 7.16 2.81
N TRP A 616 -34.60 8.14 3.62
CA TRP A 616 -34.48 9.55 3.30
C TRP A 616 -33.02 9.98 3.17
N LEU A 617 -32.16 9.66 4.17
CA LEU A 617 -30.73 9.98 4.12
C LEU A 617 -30.05 9.34 2.90
N ALA A 618 -30.38 8.10 2.58
CA ALA A 618 -29.84 7.40 1.42
C ALA A 618 -30.20 8.10 0.11
N ARG A 619 -31.43 8.61 -0.02
CA ARG A 619 -31.85 9.41 -1.18
C ARG A 619 -31.17 10.77 -1.24
N GLU A 620 -31.16 11.50 -0.13
CA GLU A 620 -30.51 12.81 -0.04
C GLU A 620 -29.02 12.75 -0.35
N PHE A 621 -28.35 11.65 0.00
CA PHE A 621 -26.95 11.44 -0.33
C PHE A 621 -26.72 11.32 -1.83
N VAL A 622 -27.55 10.54 -2.53
CA VAL A 622 -27.48 10.39 -4.00
C VAL A 622 -27.88 11.69 -4.70
N GLU A 623 -29.02 12.27 -4.34
CA GLU A 623 -29.52 13.54 -4.90
C GLU A 623 -28.58 14.72 -4.56
N GLY A 624 -27.79 14.57 -3.50
CA GLY A 624 -26.74 15.48 -3.09
C GLY A 624 -25.43 15.37 -3.86
N GLY A 625 -25.38 14.53 -4.90
CA GLY A 625 -24.19 14.30 -5.71
C GLY A 625 -23.15 13.42 -5.01
N TRP A 626 -23.58 12.51 -4.14
CA TRP A 626 -22.71 11.59 -3.42
C TRP A 626 -21.65 12.26 -2.53
N SER A 627 -21.87 13.51 -2.12
CA SER A 627 -20.96 14.30 -1.27
C SER A 627 -21.02 13.84 0.20
N LEU A 628 -19.90 13.32 0.70
CA LEU A 628 -19.76 12.94 2.11
C LEU A 628 -19.75 14.17 3.02
N LYS A 629 -19.09 15.27 2.61
CA LYS A 629 -19.10 16.50 3.43
C LYS A 629 -20.50 17.07 3.59
N ARG A 630 -21.31 17.06 2.53
CA ARG A 630 -22.72 17.49 2.60
C ARG A 630 -23.54 16.60 3.52
N LEU A 631 -23.36 15.28 3.46
CA LEU A 631 -24.02 14.33 4.37
C LEU A 631 -23.60 14.59 5.83
N HIS A 632 -22.30 14.75 6.09
CA HIS A 632 -21.78 15.02 7.43
C HIS A 632 -22.30 16.35 7.97
N ARG A 633 -22.28 17.41 7.15
CA ARG A 633 -22.87 18.71 7.48
C ARG A 633 -24.34 18.56 7.87
N LEU A 634 -25.12 17.82 7.08
CA LEU A 634 -26.55 17.59 7.34
C LEU A 634 -26.76 16.92 8.71
N ILE A 635 -25.96 15.91 9.05
CA ILE A 635 -26.05 15.21 10.34
C ILE A 635 -25.68 16.14 11.51
N VAL A 636 -24.52 16.80 11.46
CA VAL A 636 -24.05 17.59 12.61
C VAL A 636 -24.86 18.87 12.83
N MET A 637 -25.52 19.39 11.79
CA MET A 637 -26.44 20.54 11.90
C MET A 637 -27.81 20.19 12.49
N SER A 638 -28.12 18.91 12.72
CA SER A 638 -29.40 18.50 13.32
C SER A 638 -29.52 18.91 14.79
N ALA A 639 -30.74 19.20 15.25
CA ALA A 639 -30.99 19.34 16.68
C ALA A 639 -30.74 18.00 17.39
N THR A 640 -31.04 16.86 16.76
CA THR A 640 -30.76 15.52 17.30
C THR A 640 -29.29 15.34 17.69
N TYR A 641 -28.34 15.72 16.83
CA TYR A 641 -26.90 15.60 17.11
C TYR A 641 -26.44 16.55 18.23
N ARG A 642 -27.05 17.74 18.30
CA ARG A 642 -26.67 18.80 19.25
C ARG A 642 -27.24 18.63 20.66
N GLN A 643 -28.07 17.62 20.90
CA GLN A 643 -28.59 17.30 22.23
C GLN A 643 -27.48 17.07 23.27
N SER A 644 -27.74 17.39 24.52
CA SER A 644 -26.92 16.99 25.67
C SER A 644 -26.89 15.47 25.78
N SER A 645 -25.74 14.89 26.14
CA SER A 645 -25.59 13.45 26.38
C SER A 645 -26.02 13.03 27.80
N HIS A 646 -26.42 13.99 28.64
CA HIS A 646 -26.89 13.71 29.99
C HIS A 646 -28.18 12.88 29.96
N ALA A 647 -28.17 11.73 30.63
CA ALA A 647 -29.32 10.83 30.71
C ALA A 647 -29.78 10.70 32.15
N SER A 648 -31.09 10.86 32.40
CA SER A 648 -31.65 10.49 33.70
C SER A 648 -31.60 8.96 33.89
N PRO A 649 -31.65 8.45 35.13
CA PRO A 649 -31.72 7.01 35.39
C PRO A 649 -32.86 6.31 34.64
N ASP A 650 -34.00 6.98 34.50
CA ASP A 650 -35.17 6.46 33.78
C ASP A 650 -34.90 6.35 32.27
N LEU A 651 -34.27 7.35 31.65
CA LEU A 651 -33.91 7.30 30.22
C LEU A 651 -32.87 6.21 29.96
N MET A 652 -31.87 6.09 30.84
CA MET A 652 -30.85 5.04 30.73
C MET A 652 -31.44 3.63 30.88
N ALA A 653 -32.45 3.46 31.74
CA ALA A 653 -33.14 2.18 31.91
C ALA A 653 -34.00 1.80 30.69
N ARG A 654 -34.61 2.78 30.01
CA ARG A 654 -35.46 2.56 28.84
C ARG A 654 -34.67 2.29 27.57
N ASP A 655 -33.66 3.11 27.31
CA ASP A 655 -32.84 3.02 26.11
C ASP A 655 -31.36 3.19 26.46
N PRO A 656 -30.72 2.16 27.04
CA PRO A 656 -29.32 2.23 27.46
C PRO A 656 -28.34 2.44 26.29
N ARG A 657 -28.76 2.12 25.05
CA ARG A 657 -27.93 2.19 23.84
C ARG A 657 -28.19 3.44 23.00
N ASN A 658 -29.05 4.35 23.44
CA ASN A 658 -29.46 5.55 22.72
C ASN A 658 -29.95 5.25 21.28
N ARG A 659 -30.71 4.17 21.11
CA ARG A 659 -31.31 3.74 19.82
C ARG A 659 -32.45 4.67 19.38
N LEU A 660 -33.15 5.29 20.33
CA LEU A 660 -34.24 6.24 20.11
C LEU A 660 -33.76 7.67 19.89
N LEU A 661 -32.48 7.96 20.18
CA LEU A 661 -31.84 9.26 19.95
C LEU A 661 -32.48 10.39 20.78
N ASP A 662 -32.87 10.09 22.02
CA ASP A 662 -33.44 11.04 22.99
C ASP A 662 -32.38 11.95 23.64
N ARG A 663 -31.10 11.68 23.38
CA ARG A 663 -29.95 12.41 23.89
C ARG A 663 -28.77 12.38 22.93
N GLY A 664 -27.79 13.26 23.18
CA GLY A 664 -26.56 13.35 22.39
C GLY A 664 -25.68 12.10 22.50
N PRO A 665 -24.81 11.86 21.51
CA PRO A 665 -23.92 10.70 21.52
C PRO A 665 -22.80 10.87 22.54
N ARG A 666 -22.47 9.79 23.26
CA ARG A 666 -21.31 9.74 24.17
C ARG A 666 -20.59 8.41 24.02
N VAL A 667 -19.38 8.44 23.46
CA VAL A 667 -18.60 7.22 23.15
C VAL A 667 -17.11 7.43 23.37
N ARG A 668 -16.41 6.38 23.82
CA ARG A 668 -14.94 6.35 23.90
C ARG A 668 -14.33 6.63 22.52
N LEU A 669 -13.33 7.51 22.48
CA LEU A 669 -12.52 7.81 21.31
C LEU A 669 -11.75 6.57 20.85
N ARG A 670 -11.49 6.47 19.54
CA ARG A 670 -10.67 5.37 18.98
C ARG A 670 -9.20 5.53 19.35
N ALA A 671 -8.44 4.45 19.27
CA ALA A 671 -7.02 4.40 19.61
C ALA A 671 -6.19 5.56 19.02
N GLU A 672 -6.35 5.79 17.72
CA GLU A 672 -5.63 6.82 16.98
C GLU A 672 -6.05 8.22 17.45
N THR A 673 -7.37 8.43 17.65
CA THR A 673 -7.89 9.71 18.14
C THR A 673 -7.39 10.01 19.55
N ILE A 674 -7.29 9.01 20.44
CA ILE A 674 -6.78 9.21 21.81
C ILE A 674 -5.35 9.77 21.76
N ARG A 675 -4.47 9.20 20.95
CA ARG A 675 -3.11 9.73 20.79
C ARG A 675 -3.13 11.12 20.15
N ASP A 676 -3.93 11.33 19.11
CA ASP A 676 -4.02 12.62 18.39
C ASP A 676 -4.49 13.76 19.29
N VAL A 677 -5.49 13.54 20.16
CA VAL A 677 -5.98 14.58 21.07
C VAL A 677 -4.96 14.94 22.14
N MET A 678 -4.14 13.97 22.59
CA MET A 678 -3.07 14.22 23.56
C MET A 678 -1.88 14.96 22.93
N LEU A 679 -1.55 14.65 21.67
CA LEU A 679 -0.60 15.42 20.87
C LEU A 679 -1.09 16.87 20.67
N GLN A 680 -2.36 17.06 20.32
CA GLN A 680 -2.96 18.38 20.14
C GLN A 680 -2.97 19.18 21.44
N ALA A 681 -3.43 18.58 22.55
CA ALA A 681 -3.49 19.24 23.85
C ALA A 681 -2.11 19.69 24.34
N SER A 682 -1.09 18.84 24.16
CA SER A 682 0.30 19.12 24.56
C SER A 682 1.06 20.08 23.62
N GLY A 683 0.50 20.40 22.45
CA GLY A 683 1.14 21.24 21.45
C GLY A 683 2.27 20.55 20.67
N LEU A 684 2.34 19.22 20.73
CA LEU A 684 3.37 18.42 20.03
C LEU A 684 2.93 17.95 18.64
N LEU A 685 1.62 17.97 18.33
CA LEU A 685 1.11 17.45 17.06
C LEU A 685 1.79 18.12 15.86
N SER A 686 2.41 17.30 15.00
CA SER A 686 2.92 17.77 13.72
C SER A 686 1.78 17.95 12.69
N PRO A 687 1.81 19.04 11.90
CA PRO A 687 0.88 19.25 10.78
C PRO A 687 1.27 18.50 9.49
N LYS A 688 2.38 17.75 9.47
CA LYS A 688 2.90 17.07 8.27
C LYS A 688 1.97 15.94 7.81
N MET A 689 1.40 16.15 6.62
CA MET A 689 0.54 15.20 5.93
C MET A 689 1.31 14.39 4.88
N PHE A 690 0.78 13.21 4.53
CA PHE A 690 1.25 12.36 3.43
C PHE A 690 2.67 11.76 3.60
N GLY A 691 3.07 10.88 2.69
CA GLY A 691 4.37 10.21 2.71
C GLY A 691 4.41 8.94 3.57
N PRO A 692 5.57 8.31 3.74
CA PRO A 692 5.67 7.02 4.41
C PRO A 692 5.23 7.06 5.89
N SER A 693 4.88 5.88 6.39
CA SER A 693 4.51 5.67 7.79
C SER A 693 5.71 5.87 8.73
N VAL A 694 5.42 6.24 9.98
CA VAL A 694 6.39 6.60 11.02
C VAL A 694 6.27 5.69 12.24
N TYR A 695 7.27 5.76 13.10
CA TYR A 695 7.49 4.83 14.20
C TYR A 695 7.52 5.58 15.53
N PRO A 696 6.36 5.95 16.12
CA PRO A 696 6.32 6.53 17.47
C PRO A 696 6.86 5.53 18.51
N PRO A 697 7.25 5.98 19.72
CA PRO A 697 7.79 5.09 20.75
C PRO A 697 6.86 3.93 21.09
N GLN A 698 7.41 2.71 21.17
CA GLN A 698 6.73 1.55 21.73
C GLN A 698 7.73 0.61 22.44
N PRO A 699 7.25 -0.27 23.33
CA PRO A 699 8.10 -1.27 23.97
C PRO A 699 8.75 -2.21 22.94
N SER A 700 10.05 -2.46 23.08
CA SER A 700 10.80 -3.35 22.19
C SER A 700 10.31 -4.80 22.22
N SER A 701 9.63 -5.22 23.29
CA SER A 701 9.04 -6.55 23.43
C SER A 701 7.92 -6.84 22.41
N VAL A 702 7.33 -5.82 21.80
CA VAL A 702 6.23 -5.95 20.84
C VAL A 702 6.72 -6.58 19.53
N THR A 703 7.83 -6.08 18.98
CA THR A 703 8.36 -6.57 17.71
C THR A 703 9.37 -7.71 17.87
N ALA A 704 9.89 -7.92 19.08
CA ALA A 704 10.84 -9.00 19.37
C ALA A 704 10.28 -10.42 19.14
N LEU A 705 8.96 -10.58 19.14
CA LEU A 705 8.28 -11.86 18.89
C LEU A 705 7.81 -12.02 17.44
N ALA A 706 7.94 -10.97 16.62
CA ALA A 706 7.55 -11.02 15.22
C ALA A 706 8.59 -11.78 14.37
N TYR A 707 8.13 -12.45 13.32
CA TYR A 707 9.02 -13.12 12.37
C TYR A 707 10.06 -12.15 11.82
N GLY A 708 11.32 -12.60 11.76
CA GLY A 708 12.46 -11.79 11.31
C GLY A 708 12.99 -10.79 12.35
N ASN A 709 12.43 -10.74 13.56
CA ASN A 709 12.88 -9.88 14.66
C ASN A 709 13.07 -8.41 14.22
N THR A 710 12.06 -7.83 13.57
CA THR A 710 12.14 -6.50 12.98
C THR A 710 12.38 -5.42 14.05
N GLU A 711 13.43 -4.61 13.86
CA GLU A 711 13.73 -3.49 14.75
C GLU A 711 12.69 -2.37 14.58
N TRP A 712 12.16 -1.87 15.70
CA TRP A 712 11.31 -0.69 15.72
C TRP A 712 12.17 0.56 15.93
N ASN A 713 12.60 1.16 14.82
CA ASN A 713 13.45 2.34 14.83
C ASN A 713 12.60 3.59 15.06
N VAL A 714 12.57 4.07 16.30
CA VAL A 714 11.74 5.21 16.70
C VAL A 714 12.07 6.43 15.86
N SER A 715 11.04 7.02 15.25
CA SER A 715 11.19 8.23 14.44
C SER A 715 11.65 9.43 15.28
N GLU A 716 12.47 10.28 14.68
CA GLU A 716 13.02 11.48 15.29
C GLU A 716 12.34 12.76 14.76
N GLY A 717 12.59 13.89 15.42
CA GLY A 717 12.12 15.20 14.98
C GLY A 717 10.60 15.30 14.85
N GLU A 718 10.14 15.90 13.76
CA GLU A 718 8.70 16.09 13.48
C GLU A 718 7.96 14.75 13.30
N ASP A 719 8.60 13.76 12.69
CA ASP A 719 7.98 12.46 12.37
C ASP A 719 7.60 11.66 13.63
N ARG A 720 8.27 11.90 14.77
CA ARG A 720 7.91 11.33 16.08
C ARG A 720 6.48 11.69 16.53
N TYR A 721 6.00 12.88 16.15
CA TYR A 721 4.75 13.46 16.61
C TYR A 721 3.70 13.63 15.51
N ARG A 722 3.91 12.98 14.36
CA ARG A 722 2.91 12.93 13.31
C ARG A 722 1.62 12.28 13.78
N ARG A 723 0.54 12.66 13.10
CA ARG A 723 -0.79 12.12 13.33
C ARG A 723 -0.79 10.60 13.30
N SER A 724 -1.60 10.02 14.17
CA SER A 724 -1.67 8.58 14.40
C SER A 724 -1.99 7.76 13.14
N LEU A 725 -2.72 8.33 12.19
CA LEU A 725 -2.98 7.69 10.90
C LEU A 725 -1.69 7.28 10.14
N TYR A 726 -0.57 7.96 10.38
CA TYR A 726 0.72 7.65 9.76
C TYR A 726 1.56 6.65 10.57
N THR A 727 1.07 6.11 11.68
CA THR A 727 1.83 5.12 12.46
C THR A 727 1.92 3.81 11.70
N PHE A 728 3.13 3.28 11.55
CA PHE A 728 3.38 2.03 10.86
C PHE A 728 2.57 0.89 11.50
N SER A 729 1.79 0.21 10.67
CA SER A 729 0.87 -0.86 11.08
C SER A 729 1.33 -2.20 10.52
N LYS A 730 1.89 -3.05 11.39
CA LYS A 730 2.26 -4.44 11.10
C LYS A 730 1.15 -5.39 11.53
N ARG A 731 0.69 -6.27 10.63
CA ARG A 731 -0.47 -7.16 10.89
C ARG A 731 -0.23 -8.13 12.04
N THR A 732 0.92 -8.80 12.04
CA THR A 732 1.27 -9.85 13.02
C THR A 732 1.77 -9.31 14.37
N ALA A 733 2.14 -8.03 14.41
CA ALA A 733 2.56 -7.34 15.63
C ALA A 733 2.06 -5.89 15.60
N PRO A 734 0.76 -5.66 15.85
CA PRO A 734 0.18 -4.31 15.82
C PRO A 734 0.85 -3.39 16.84
N PHE A 735 0.86 -2.09 16.54
CA PHE A 735 1.36 -1.07 17.47
C PHE A 735 0.68 -1.20 18.85
N ALA A 736 1.47 -1.29 19.92
CA ALA A 736 0.96 -1.73 21.23
C ALA A 736 -0.21 -0.90 21.77
N ALA A 737 -0.16 0.43 21.61
CA ALA A 737 -1.27 1.29 22.04
C ALA A 737 -2.53 1.02 21.22
N TYR A 738 -2.40 0.70 19.93
CA TYR A 738 -3.54 0.43 19.06
C TYR A 738 -4.25 -0.86 19.45
N ALA A 739 -3.48 -1.91 19.73
CA ALA A 739 -4.03 -3.16 20.25
C ALA A 739 -4.79 -2.96 21.58
N THR A 740 -4.22 -2.19 22.53
CA THR A 740 -4.87 -1.92 23.82
C THR A 740 -6.19 -1.15 23.70
N PHE A 741 -6.34 -0.32 22.66
CA PHE A 741 -7.50 0.54 22.44
C PHE A 741 -8.42 0.05 21.30
N ASP A 742 -8.41 -1.26 21.02
CA ASP A 742 -9.30 -1.97 20.08
C ASP A 742 -9.17 -1.54 18.60
N ALA A 743 -7.99 -1.11 18.15
CA ALA A 743 -7.75 -0.88 16.73
C ALA A 743 -7.52 -2.21 15.99
N PRO A 744 -7.98 -2.34 14.74
CA PRO A 744 -7.81 -3.57 13.97
C PRO A 744 -6.35 -3.75 13.52
N SER A 745 -5.91 -5.00 13.36
CA SER A 745 -4.63 -5.37 12.74
C SER A 745 -4.62 -5.15 11.22
N GLY A 746 -5.81 -4.88 10.66
CA GLY A 746 -6.06 -4.80 9.23
C GLY A 746 -6.20 -6.16 8.55
N GLU A 747 -6.04 -7.30 9.21
CA GLU A 747 -6.08 -8.63 8.56
C GLU A 747 -7.42 -8.94 7.89
N THR A 748 -8.49 -8.29 8.34
CA THR A 748 -9.86 -8.48 7.82
C THR A 748 -10.59 -7.15 7.68
N CYS A 749 -11.53 -7.10 6.73
CA CYS A 749 -12.38 -5.93 6.50
C CYS A 749 -13.21 -5.65 7.76
N THR A 750 -13.02 -4.49 8.37
CA THR A 750 -13.64 -4.14 9.66
C THR A 750 -14.68 -3.03 9.47
N SER A 751 -15.96 -3.40 9.37
CA SER A 751 -17.08 -2.45 9.23
C SER A 751 -17.51 -1.79 10.54
N ARG A 752 -17.19 -2.44 11.66
CA ARG A 752 -17.44 -1.96 13.02
C ARG A 752 -16.30 -2.44 13.91
N ARG A 753 -15.65 -1.50 14.59
CA ARG A 753 -14.69 -1.83 15.66
C ARG A 753 -15.43 -2.16 16.94
N ASP A 754 -14.87 -3.10 17.71
CA ASP A 754 -15.26 -3.28 19.09
C ASP A 754 -14.80 -2.08 19.94
N ARG A 755 -15.50 -1.86 21.06
CA ARG A 755 -15.14 -0.83 22.04
C ARG A 755 -15.18 -1.46 23.42
N SER A 756 -14.01 -1.79 23.95
CA SER A 756 -13.83 -2.25 25.31
C SER A 756 -13.40 -1.09 26.22
N ASN A 757 -13.70 -1.23 27.51
CA ASN A 757 -13.18 -0.37 28.58
C ASN A 757 -12.44 -1.27 29.56
N THR A 758 -11.11 -1.21 29.59
CA THR A 758 -10.28 -2.10 30.41
C THR A 758 -9.31 -1.32 31.30
N PRO A 759 -8.91 -1.85 32.47
CA PRO A 759 -7.89 -1.20 33.29
C PRO A 759 -6.54 -1.01 32.57
N LEU A 760 -6.22 -1.86 31.58
CA LEU A 760 -4.99 -1.76 30.80
C LEU A 760 -4.92 -0.47 29.98
N GLN A 761 -6.07 0.04 29.53
CA GLN A 761 -6.16 1.30 28.79
C GLN A 761 -5.73 2.48 29.67
N SER A 762 -6.27 2.60 30.89
CA SER A 762 -5.84 3.63 31.85
C SER A 762 -4.37 3.48 32.26
N LEU A 763 -3.89 2.25 32.46
CA LEU A 763 -2.48 2.01 32.76
C LEU A 763 -1.57 2.39 31.59
N THR A 764 -2.02 2.26 30.35
CA THR A 764 -1.28 2.68 29.16
C THR A 764 -1.12 4.20 29.13
N LEU A 765 -2.22 4.96 29.34
CA LEU A 765 -2.18 6.43 29.39
C LEU A 765 -1.27 6.95 30.51
N LEU A 766 -1.21 6.23 31.63
CA LEU A 766 -0.39 6.64 32.77
C LEU A 766 1.11 6.34 32.60
N ASN A 767 1.48 5.28 31.87
CA ASN A 767 2.84 4.71 31.97
C ASN A 767 3.61 4.60 30.65
N SER A 768 2.94 4.68 29.49
CA SER A 768 3.65 4.60 28.21
C SER A 768 4.51 5.87 28.00
N GLU A 769 5.74 5.67 27.54
CA GLU A 769 6.74 6.73 27.28
C GLU A 769 6.15 7.92 26.52
N MET A 770 5.35 7.63 25.49
CA MET A 770 4.73 8.62 24.64
C MET A 770 3.73 9.53 25.40
N TYR A 771 2.93 8.98 26.31
CA TYR A 771 1.97 9.79 27.09
C TYR A 771 2.67 10.55 28.23
N LEU A 772 3.76 10.00 28.78
CA LEU A 772 4.63 10.72 29.72
C LEU A 772 5.24 11.95 29.05
N GLU A 773 5.79 11.78 27.83
CA GLU A 773 6.33 12.88 27.02
C GLU A 773 5.28 13.98 26.75
N MET A 774 4.06 13.60 26.33
CA MET A 774 2.96 14.56 26.11
C MET A 774 2.54 15.28 27.41
N SER A 775 2.50 14.57 28.54
CA SER A 775 2.12 15.17 29.81
C SER A 775 3.15 16.20 30.31
N ARG A 776 4.45 15.94 30.05
CA ARG A 776 5.53 16.90 30.32
C ARG A 776 5.37 18.13 29.45
N ALA A 777 5.19 17.95 28.14
CA ALA A 777 5.02 19.06 27.20
C ALA A 777 3.79 19.92 27.53
N LEU A 778 2.66 19.31 27.90
CA LEU A 778 1.45 20.02 28.34
C LEU A 778 1.68 20.83 29.61
N ALA A 779 2.39 20.25 30.59
CA ALA A 779 2.75 20.94 31.82
C ALA A 779 3.71 22.11 31.56
N GLU A 780 4.76 21.91 30.75
CA GLU A 780 5.68 22.98 30.37
C GLU A 780 4.96 24.13 29.65
N LEU A 781 4.09 23.80 28.70
CA LEU A 781 3.31 24.77 27.94
C LEU A 781 2.44 25.62 28.87
N SER A 782 1.71 24.97 29.78
CA SER A 782 0.80 25.64 30.71
C SER A 782 1.57 26.44 31.76
N TYR A 783 2.66 25.89 32.28
CA TYR A 783 3.50 26.55 33.26
C TYR A 783 4.17 27.80 32.69
N ARG A 784 4.76 27.73 31.49
CA ARG A 784 5.39 28.92 30.86
C ARG A 784 4.40 30.04 30.59
N GLN A 785 3.14 29.73 30.26
CA GLN A 785 2.11 30.72 29.98
C GLN A 785 1.49 31.33 31.26
N HIS A 786 1.41 30.56 32.35
CA HIS A 786 0.57 30.90 33.51
C HIS A 786 1.25 30.68 34.89
N ALA A 787 2.59 30.63 34.97
CA ALA A 787 3.34 30.36 36.20
C ALA A 787 3.03 31.30 37.39
N VAL A 788 2.37 32.43 37.17
CA VAL A 788 2.08 33.41 38.23
C VAL A 788 0.95 32.94 39.16
N LEU A 789 -0.05 32.23 38.64
CA LEU A 789 -1.20 31.76 39.42
C LEU A 789 -1.47 30.27 39.14
N PRO A 790 -1.37 29.38 40.15
CA PRO A 790 -1.65 27.94 39.99
C PRO A 790 -3.00 27.64 39.34
N GLN A 791 -4.03 28.42 39.66
CA GLN A 791 -5.36 28.28 39.09
C GLN A 791 -5.38 28.48 37.57
N ASP A 792 -4.60 29.41 37.04
CA ASP A 792 -4.53 29.68 35.61
C ASP A 792 -3.82 28.54 34.87
N CYS A 793 -2.76 27.98 35.47
CA CYS A 793 -2.06 26.81 34.94
C CYS A 793 -3.01 25.61 34.83
N LEU A 794 -3.73 25.28 35.91
CA LEU A 794 -4.70 24.20 35.93
C LEU A 794 -5.86 24.44 34.94
N THR A 795 -6.35 25.68 34.87
CA THR A 795 -7.42 26.05 33.92
C THR A 795 -6.97 25.85 32.48
N ASN A 796 -5.74 26.21 32.12
CA ASN A 796 -5.20 25.97 30.78
C ASN A 796 -5.09 24.46 30.46
N ILE A 797 -4.64 23.64 31.42
CA ILE A 797 -4.61 22.17 31.26
C ILE A 797 -6.02 21.63 30.98
N PHE A 798 -7.02 22.04 31.78
CA PHE A 798 -8.42 21.65 31.58
C PHE A 798 -8.95 22.08 30.21
N ARG A 799 -8.72 23.33 29.83
CA ARG A 799 -9.21 23.86 28.55
C ARG A 799 -8.56 23.18 27.36
N ARG A 800 -7.29 22.77 27.45
CA ARG A 800 -6.59 22.03 26.39
C ARG A 800 -7.04 20.57 26.27
N VAL A 801 -7.32 19.90 27.39
CA VAL A 801 -7.65 18.45 27.39
C VAL A 801 -9.16 18.21 27.31
N LEU A 802 -9.97 19.02 27.98
CA LEU A 802 -11.41 18.87 28.16
C LEU A 802 -12.24 19.97 27.48
N THR A 803 -11.61 21.02 26.91
CA THR A 803 -12.29 22.11 26.18
C THR A 803 -13.22 22.97 27.06
N ARG A 804 -13.17 22.81 28.39
CA ARG A 804 -13.92 23.60 29.38
C ARG A 804 -13.02 24.00 30.56
N PRO A 805 -13.37 25.03 31.35
CA PRO A 805 -12.72 25.26 32.62
C PRO A 805 -13.05 24.17 33.67
N PRO A 806 -12.21 23.99 34.70
CA PRO A 806 -12.54 23.13 35.83
C PRO A 806 -13.71 23.73 36.63
N THR A 807 -14.54 22.87 37.19
CA THR A 807 -15.50 23.27 38.24
C THR A 807 -14.75 23.65 39.52
N GLU A 808 -15.41 24.33 40.46
CA GLU A 808 -14.78 24.72 41.74
C GLU A 808 -14.25 23.51 42.52
N ASP A 809 -15.00 22.40 42.54
CA ASP A 809 -14.58 21.16 43.23
C ASP A 809 -13.37 20.50 42.55
N GLU A 810 -13.37 20.40 41.21
CA GLU A 810 -12.24 19.87 40.45
C GLU A 810 -10.99 20.74 40.63
N LEU A 811 -11.16 22.07 40.61
CA LEU A 811 -10.08 23.03 40.80
C LEU A 811 -9.44 22.84 42.19
N ASN A 812 -10.26 22.83 43.24
CA ASN A 812 -9.77 22.69 44.61
C ASN A 812 -9.07 21.34 44.82
N ALA A 813 -9.66 20.24 44.33
CA ALA A 813 -9.09 18.90 44.49
C ALA A 813 -7.73 18.74 43.78
N LEU A 814 -7.58 19.28 42.57
CA LEU A 814 -6.35 19.14 41.80
C LEU A 814 -5.26 20.12 42.23
N LEU A 815 -5.61 21.30 42.76
CA LEU A 815 -4.64 22.18 43.40
C LEU A 815 -4.11 21.59 44.71
N ASP A 816 -4.97 20.97 45.52
CA ASP A 816 -4.54 20.23 46.72
C ASP A 816 -3.63 19.05 46.36
N TYR A 817 -3.98 18.29 45.31
CA TYR A 817 -3.14 17.23 44.79
C TYR A 817 -1.77 17.77 44.32
N GLN A 818 -1.74 18.87 43.55
CA GLN A 818 -0.52 19.49 43.06
C GLN A 818 0.39 19.92 44.22
N GLN A 819 -0.17 20.62 45.22
CA GLN A 819 0.57 21.06 46.41
C GLN A 819 1.13 19.88 47.19
N THR A 820 0.34 18.81 47.33
CA THR A 820 0.78 17.56 47.98
C THR A 820 1.96 16.93 47.23
N GLN A 821 1.90 16.83 45.89
CA GLN A 821 3.02 16.28 45.13
C GLN A 821 4.25 17.19 45.16
N LEU A 822 4.07 18.50 45.10
CA LEU A 822 5.15 19.48 45.23
C LEU A 822 5.87 19.36 46.58
N ALA A 823 5.13 19.18 47.68
CA ALA A 823 5.73 18.94 49.00
C ALA A 823 6.61 17.68 49.00
N ARG A 824 6.08 16.56 48.47
CA ARG A 824 6.82 15.29 48.37
C ARG A 824 8.08 15.38 47.52
N LEU A 825 8.04 16.15 46.43
CA LEU A 825 9.21 16.42 45.57
C LEU A 825 10.24 17.30 46.29
N ASN A 826 9.81 18.32 47.01
CA ASN A 826 10.72 19.20 47.79
C ASN A 826 11.34 18.48 49.00
N GLU A 827 10.63 17.52 49.59
CA GLU A 827 11.10 16.67 50.69
C GLU A 827 12.00 15.51 50.21
N GLY A 828 12.11 15.30 48.90
CA GLY A 828 12.92 14.24 48.30
C GLY A 828 12.30 12.84 48.40
N GLU A 829 11.00 12.72 48.71
CA GLU A 829 10.28 11.44 48.62
C GLU A 829 10.15 10.96 47.17
N LEU A 830 10.07 11.91 46.24
CA LEU A 830 9.99 11.70 44.80
C LEU A 830 11.13 12.47 44.12
N SER A 831 11.62 11.96 42.98
CA SER A 831 12.62 12.62 42.15
C SER A 831 11.93 13.38 41.01
N PRO A 832 12.14 14.72 40.88
CA PRO A 832 11.64 15.48 39.73
C PRO A 832 12.13 14.94 38.39
N ASP A 833 13.37 14.45 38.34
CA ASP A 833 13.99 13.92 37.13
C ASP A 833 13.40 12.55 36.75
N ASP A 834 13.05 11.72 37.73
CA ASP A 834 12.39 10.42 37.48
C ASP A 834 10.96 10.61 36.96
N ILE A 835 10.25 11.62 37.47
CA ILE A 835 8.89 11.94 37.02
C ILE A 835 8.89 12.48 35.59
N SER A 836 9.85 13.35 35.26
CA SER A 836 9.93 14.04 33.98
C SER A 836 10.69 13.27 32.90
N GLY A 837 11.55 12.33 33.29
CA GLY A 837 12.51 11.69 32.40
C GLY A 837 13.58 12.65 31.84
N GLN A 838 13.83 13.78 32.50
CA GLN A 838 14.83 14.78 32.11
C GLN A 838 15.66 15.24 33.31
N GLU A 839 16.96 15.41 33.11
CA GLU A 839 17.86 15.93 34.14
C GLU A 839 17.58 17.40 34.47
N ASN A 840 17.71 17.76 35.75
CA ASN A 840 17.57 19.13 36.27
C ASN A 840 16.14 19.70 36.15
N THR A 841 15.12 18.85 36.27
CA THR A 841 13.72 19.29 36.30
C THR A 841 13.38 19.91 37.65
N SER A 842 12.64 21.03 37.64
CA SER A 842 12.19 21.63 38.90
C SER A 842 11.06 20.81 39.54
N ALA A 843 11.02 20.77 40.87
CA ALA A 843 9.93 20.13 41.62
C ALA A 843 8.55 20.70 41.24
N ASP A 844 8.50 22.00 40.94
CA ASP A 844 7.27 22.68 40.53
C ASP A 844 6.76 22.16 39.17
N LEU A 845 7.62 22.12 38.15
CA LEU A 845 7.25 21.57 36.84
C LEU A 845 6.86 20.09 36.92
N ALA A 846 7.62 19.29 37.68
CA ALA A 846 7.30 17.87 37.89
C ALA A 846 5.94 17.68 38.56
N SER A 847 5.56 18.53 39.52
CA SER A 847 4.23 18.48 40.15
C SER A 847 3.10 18.78 39.15
N TRP A 848 3.30 19.75 38.24
CA TRP A 848 2.33 20.06 37.17
C TRP A 848 2.23 18.96 36.13
N MET A 849 3.33 18.26 35.83
CA MET A 849 3.29 17.07 34.98
C MET A 849 2.43 15.98 35.60
N MET A 850 2.50 15.76 36.92
CA MET A 850 1.63 14.80 37.61
C MET A 850 0.14 15.19 37.49
N VAL A 851 -0.18 16.48 37.60
CA VAL A 851 -1.55 16.99 37.37
C VAL A 851 -1.99 16.75 35.91
N ALA A 852 -1.15 17.08 34.94
CA ALA A 852 -1.43 16.86 33.52
C ALA A 852 -1.72 15.38 33.23
N ARG A 853 -0.93 14.46 33.83
CA ARG A 853 -1.16 13.00 33.73
C ARG A 853 -2.52 12.58 34.29
N VAL A 854 -2.96 13.17 35.40
CA VAL A 854 -4.30 12.90 35.97
C VAL A 854 -5.40 13.35 35.01
N VAL A 855 -5.32 14.59 34.51
CA VAL A 855 -6.35 15.14 33.61
C VAL A 855 -6.41 14.37 32.29
N MET A 856 -5.27 13.99 31.70
CA MET A 856 -5.20 13.18 30.48
C MET A 856 -5.76 11.76 30.64
N ASN A 857 -5.90 11.26 31.87
CA ASN A 857 -6.40 9.92 32.17
C ASN A 857 -7.87 9.92 32.66
N LEU A 858 -8.56 11.06 32.62
CA LEU A 858 -9.99 11.13 32.92
C LEU A 858 -10.82 10.44 31.82
N ASP A 859 -11.96 9.86 32.21
CA ASP A 859 -12.93 9.30 31.25
C ASP A 859 -13.36 10.34 30.21
N GLU A 860 -13.54 11.60 30.62
CA GLU A 860 -13.88 12.74 29.76
C GLU A 860 -12.76 13.09 28.75
N ALA A 861 -11.49 12.85 29.10
CA ALA A 861 -10.36 13.12 28.22
C ALA A 861 -10.32 12.16 27.02
N ILE A 862 -10.83 10.94 27.20
CA ILE A 862 -10.87 9.89 26.17
C ILE A 862 -12.28 9.59 25.65
N THR A 863 -13.25 10.44 25.98
CA THR A 863 -14.65 10.28 25.57
C THR A 863 -15.10 11.49 24.78
N LYS A 864 -15.81 11.23 23.68
CA LYS A 864 -16.59 12.25 23.01
C LYS A 864 -17.82 12.60 23.88
N PRO A 865 -18.02 13.87 24.25
CA PRO A 865 -19.08 14.28 25.18
C PRO A 865 -20.46 14.37 24.50
#